data_AF-A0A8I6RT90-F1
#
_entry.id   AF-A0A8I6RT90-F1
#
_cell.length_a   1.000
_cell.length_b   1.000
_cell.length_c   1.000
_cell.angle_alpha   90.00
_cell.angle_beta   90.00
_cell.angle_gamma   90.00
#
_symmetry.space_group_name_H-M   'P 1'
#
loop_
_entity.id
_entity.type
_entity.pdbx_description
1 polymer ?
#
loop_
_entity_poly.entity_id
_entity_poly.type
_entity_poly.pdbx_seq_one_letter_code
_entity_poly.pdbx_strand_id
1 'polypeptide(L)'
;MDLQVDLNVLREQREKFEKDLYYDAIETLIGELDQDEVNKITAMNNLNLKIQTMLSIIQHQSDTVKQRDLLNKFKDFLHKDYYWLYDLFKQNKNSSYVRDVLSVGGVPVLPERNVSRTEILTKVRSSIVSLAKSDRRFLVLHGLIGCGKSSLATEALYDSSLLSHFSDGVYWVMVGSDGKDKIRSLQEELNVRLKEHDPDLSANSKIALIQLRQRYLETKPNCLIILDDVHSEDVVKFLDVGVNFIITTRDMNVIKDNRSISNFIKVPDHFTQAESLQLFAMSLNVRKDDLPNVPVRTILKLCKGLPINVAVISAELADHQEDLRTDSSERWSHYINILQTNRRNLNEYSYQYINKAISLAVENLSDRLKKCFYHFVVFREDVNLRPEVLATVWGISKIRAENIMTEFVKKSLLGRYWNKTLSSYVYGVHDLFLDYLRTVLPQDTIKSYHRNLLESYKFHFPDWTSKLPKNDNYIYYYLGYHLMAADLKQHFTLIYTDLEFLEAKLQAVEPFDLILDFSRYSDQIENGMNKMEIKALKEFIEQYGPAIHKGMDIAQLALQESPDSYVHKMGKVLAKKRNKTDKKCYIEFPHHQIEKGDWIPRVINMRDKKVTAVCFAHSTHIVIAMKGGYLELWNMKCIRLRNFVGHLGDITYITTNNEQTRLFSCSKDKTIRVWNLELDKNIEENYDLSPERTQLSYYDFWPSVTKGVDAIKEIEFPRPAIWVAHYYNKISAICCNDSEKSTELHLYNNYRHFETFEFPGLRVCEFSGDGQFIIAGGDSGVHIISLDDLSVKTPINHPTIGLSILHNGTMGGLVTVSRDRVDFWGDQTIAAFEKHHFEKKIEEQGAKYSLFHIGHHIALVTEKNDILILDSDTGCTLQFISGSNIEKITAIAVKKGMLLTAFSDNRVEIKPIEIVDVPISKIFWPSSQNFPIVTKVEKAVKIKVVCDNRTKYCYTAKDPVNNLASTCPVEDEIHIVYSTSWGEVCLINTKLQEVCKLDDFKFTCPTTILKLFQHEDKRLVAASTTQDHLMVLDITKTPHKMYIFGKDVKGITSCYLTCTGEIIFSTKDSVQVWDLGTCNSLYVLEDAKLIAIHEGKSLILISQDMKISLRKSSTDEEIWKYSINCDLASFSPDGQILALVSRRQLLVVDILCLSPHVYELPNFMRCHSYNSLAVTDSRIACISTNQPCIFIASPNGPLASAAVQLSSLIAFNDSFAAIDKSGTLHMLQLVDFNDTP
;
A
#
# COMPACT_ATOMS: atom_id res chain seq x y z
N MET A 1 -63.67 -20.71 16.65
CA MET A 1 -62.56 -20.81 15.67
C MET A 1 -61.20 -20.69 16.34
N ASP A 2 -60.95 -19.68 17.20
CA ASP A 2 -59.62 -19.49 17.82
C ASP A 2 -59.10 -20.67 18.65
N LEU A 3 -59.97 -21.37 19.40
CA LEU A 3 -59.56 -22.52 20.23
C LEU A 3 -58.99 -23.68 19.39
N GLN A 4 -59.63 -24.02 18.27
CA GLN A 4 -59.20 -25.13 17.41
C GLN A 4 -57.85 -24.85 16.73
N VAL A 5 -57.62 -23.59 16.33
CA VAL A 5 -56.38 -23.14 15.68
C VAL A 5 -55.22 -23.21 16.68
N ASP A 6 -55.43 -22.74 17.91
CA ASP A 6 -54.41 -22.78 18.95
C ASP A 6 -54.10 -24.23 19.39
N LEU A 7 -55.11 -25.11 19.47
CA LEU A 7 -54.90 -26.54 19.74
C LEU A 7 -54.12 -27.24 18.60
N ASN A 8 -54.29 -26.83 17.34
CA ASN A 8 -53.52 -27.36 16.22
C ASN A 8 -52.05 -26.91 16.27
N VAL A 9 -51.76 -25.67 16.67
CA VAL A 9 -50.37 -25.20 16.87
C VAL A 9 -49.66 -26.06 17.92
N LEU A 10 -50.34 -26.36 19.03
CA LEU A 10 -49.84 -27.25 20.08
C LEU A 10 -49.60 -28.68 19.61
N ARG A 11 -50.33 -29.16 18.60
CA ARG A 11 -50.13 -30.49 18.01
C ARG A 11 -48.98 -30.52 17.00
N GLU A 12 -48.93 -29.54 16.11
CA GLU A 12 -47.94 -29.48 15.02
C GLU A 12 -46.53 -29.14 15.52
N GLN A 13 -46.41 -28.29 16.55
CA GLN A 13 -45.12 -27.86 17.10
C GLN A 13 -44.81 -28.56 18.43
N ARG A 14 -45.46 -29.69 18.72
CA ARG A 14 -45.41 -30.39 20.00
C ARG A 14 -43.99 -30.70 20.47
N GLU A 15 -43.12 -31.16 19.56
CA GLU A 15 -41.72 -31.46 19.87
C GLU A 15 -40.92 -30.23 20.36
N LYS A 16 -41.22 -29.03 19.85
CA LYS A 16 -40.60 -27.79 20.33
C LYS A 16 -41.07 -27.43 21.74
N PHE A 17 -42.37 -27.56 22.01
CA PHE A 17 -42.89 -27.32 23.36
C PHE A 17 -42.30 -28.32 24.37
N GLU A 18 -42.19 -29.60 23.99
CA GLU A 18 -41.61 -30.63 24.87
C GLU A 18 -40.11 -30.45 25.13
N LYS A 19 -39.38 -29.85 24.19
CA LYS A 19 -37.94 -29.61 24.31
C LYS A 19 -37.60 -28.37 25.12
N ASP A 20 -38.38 -27.30 24.95
CA ASP A 20 -38.02 -25.97 25.44
C ASP A 20 -38.68 -25.60 26.78
N LEU A 21 -39.73 -26.33 27.21
CA LEU A 21 -40.41 -26.07 28.49
C LEU A 21 -39.68 -26.71 29.69
N TYR A 22 -39.76 -26.05 30.85
CA TYR A 22 -39.21 -26.53 32.10
C TYR A 22 -40.29 -26.69 33.18
N TYR A 23 -39.87 -26.95 34.43
CA TYR A 23 -40.75 -27.30 35.55
C TYR A 23 -41.72 -26.17 35.97
N ASP A 24 -41.32 -24.92 35.75
CA ASP A 24 -42.09 -23.69 35.95
C ASP A 24 -43.41 -23.64 35.16
N ALA A 25 -43.42 -24.22 33.95
CA ALA A 25 -44.65 -24.34 33.15
C ALA A 25 -45.69 -25.23 33.84
N ILE A 26 -45.24 -26.23 34.61
CA ILE A 26 -46.09 -27.17 35.33
C ILE A 26 -46.61 -26.52 36.60
N GLU A 27 -45.76 -25.82 37.38
CA GLU A 27 -46.19 -25.11 38.59
C GLU A 27 -47.28 -24.07 38.30
N THR A 28 -47.17 -23.39 37.14
CA THR A 28 -48.14 -22.35 36.75
C THR A 28 -49.53 -22.92 36.46
N LEU A 29 -49.60 -24.15 35.93
CA LEU A 29 -50.86 -24.79 35.54
C LEU A 29 -51.39 -25.79 36.58
N ILE A 30 -50.57 -26.25 37.52
CA ILE A 30 -50.94 -27.23 38.56
C ILE A 30 -52.18 -26.78 39.35
N GLY A 31 -52.33 -25.48 39.62
CA GLY A 31 -53.47 -24.94 40.37
C GLY A 31 -54.83 -25.01 39.63
N GLU A 32 -54.83 -25.30 38.34
CA GLU A 32 -56.01 -25.34 37.46
C GLU A 32 -56.42 -26.77 37.07
N LEU A 33 -55.61 -27.75 37.46
CA LEU A 33 -55.80 -29.17 37.17
C LEU A 33 -56.56 -29.85 38.30
N ASP A 34 -57.33 -30.89 37.99
CA ASP A 34 -58.02 -31.66 39.02
C ASP A 34 -57.03 -32.48 39.86
N GLN A 35 -57.40 -32.81 41.09
CA GLN A 35 -56.49 -33.52 42.02
C GLN A 35 -55.96 -34.84 41.42
N ASP A 36 -56.75 -35.54 40.60
CA ASP A 36 -56.34 -36.75 39.90
C ASP A 36 -55.32 -36.48 38.77
N GLU A 37 -55.43 -35.34 38.07
CA GLU A 37 -54.49 -34.89 37.05
C GLU A 37 -53.16 -34.44 37.67
N VAL A 38 -53.23 -33.72 38.80
CA VAL A 38 -52.08 -33.32 39.60
C VAL A 38 -51.35 -34.55 40.15
N ASN A 39 -52.07 -35.53 40.69
CA ASN A 39 -51.49 -36.79 41.17
C ASN A 39 -50.80 -37.58 40.04
N LYS A 40 -51.37 -37.59 38.81
CA LYS A 40 -50.74 -38.22 37.63
C LYS A 40 -49.44 -37.55 37.23
N ILE A 41 -49.38 -36.21 37.24
CA ILE A 41 -48.16 -35.48 36.86
C ILE A 41 -47.10 -35.57 37.98
N THR A 42 -47.50 -35.49 39.24
CA THR A 42 -46.57 -35.53 40.39
C THR A 42 -45.96 -36.92 40.62
N ALA A 43 -46.67 -38.00 40.28
CA ALA A 43 -46.16 -39.37 40.39
C ALA A 43 -45.05 -39.74 39.38
N MET A 44 -44.80 -38.90 38.37
CA MET A 44 -43.77 -39.15 37.36
C MET A 44 -42.40 -38.64 37.82
N ASN A 45 -41.32 -39.37 37.52
CA ASN A 45 -39.96 -38.98 37.92
C ASN A 45 -39.18 -38.22 36.83
N ASN A 46 -39.70 -38.15 35.60
CA ASN A 46 -39.02 -37.52 34.47
C ASN A 46 -39.78 -36.26 34.04
N LEU A 47 -39.06 -35.12 33.97
CA LEU A 47 -39.61 -33.82 33.60
C LEU A 47 -40.27 -33.84 32.21
N ASN A 48 -39.66 -34.50 31.23
CA ASN A 48 -40.21 -34.56 29.87
C ASN A 48 -41.55 -35.32 29.85
N LEU A 49 -41.66 -36.40 30.63
CA LEU A 49 -42.92 -37.14 30.79
C LEU A 49 -44.00 -36.30 31.49
N LYS A 50 -43.61 -35.46 32.46
CA LYS A 50 -44.53 -34.52 33.11
C LYS A 50 -45.06 -33.47 32.13
N ILE A 51 -44.17 -32.87 31.33
CA ILE A 51 -44.53 -31.87 30.32
C ILE A 51 -45.41 -32.49 29.23
N GLN A 52 -45.04 -33.67 28.71
CA GLN A 52 -45.84 -34.42 27.75
C GLN A 52 -47.26 -34.70 28.25
N THR A 53 -47.38 -35.10 29.51
CA THR A 53 -48.66 -35.40 30.15
C THR A 53 -49.48 -34.12 30.35
N MET A 54 -48.86 -33.03 30.81
CA MET A 54 -49.51 -31.72 30.93
C MET A 54 -50.04 -31.21 29.58
N LEU A 55 -49.22 -31.25 28.52
CA LEU A 55 -49.63 -30.85 27.17
C LEU A 55 -50.76 -31.74 26.64
N SER A 56 -50.75 -33.04 26.97
CA SER A 56 -51.84 -33.95 26.60
C SER A 56 -53.15 -33.63 27.32
N ILE A 57 -53.09 -33.21 28.59
CA ILE A 57 -54.28 -32.80 29.36
C ILE A 57 -54.90 -31.55 28.74
N ILE A 58 -54.08 -30.55 28.37
CA ILE A 58 -54.57 -29.36 27.66
C ILE A 58 -55.21 -29.74 26.32
N GLN A 59 -54.61 -30.66 25.55
CA GLN A 59 -55.11 -31.06 24.23
C GLN A 59 -56.38 -31.91 24.25
N HIS A 60 -56.60 -32.69 25.31
CA HIS A 60 -57.67 -33.70 25.39
C HIS A 60 -58.69 -33.43 26.50
N GLN A 61 -58.68 -32.23 27.10
CA GLN A 61 -59.67 -31.86 28.10
C GLN A 61 -61.09 -31.90 27.50
N SER A 62 -61.97 -32.67 28.15
CA SER A 62 -63.32 -32.97 27.64
C SER A 62 -64.31 -31.82 27.83
N ASP A 63 -64.08 -30.96 28.81
CA ASP A 63 -64.83 -29.72 29.01
C ASP A 63 -64.19 -28.58 28.20
N THR A 64 -64.88 -28.13 27.16
CA THR A 64 -64.46 -27.03 26.28
C THR A 64 -64.25 -25.69 26.97
N VAL A 65 -64.95 -25.41 28.07
CA VAL A 65 -64.76 -24.15 28.84
C VAL A 65 -63.46 -24.25 29.62
N LYS A 66 -63.28 -25.35 30.36
CA LYS A 66 -62.05 -25.63 31.11
C LYS A 66 -60.81 -25.73 30.20
N GLN A 67 -60.96 -26.34 29.03
CA GLN A 67 -59.90 -26.45 28.02
C GLN A 67 -59.42 -25.08 27.52
N ARG A 68 -60.36 -24.15 27.32
CA ARG A 68 -60.07 -22.80 26.86
C ARG A 68 -59.36 -21.99 27.93
N ASP A 69 -59.77 -22.11 29.19
CA ASP A 69 -59.16 -21.39 30.30
C ASP A 69 -57.74 -21.90 30.59
N LEU A 70 -57.54 -23.22 30.58
CA LEU A 70 -56.21 -23.85 30.66
C LEU A 70 -55.29 -23.36 29.53
N LEU A 71 -55.79 -23.31 28.29
CA LEU A 71 -55.00 -22.88 27.14
C LEU A 71 -54.67 -21.39 27.19
N ASN A 72 -55.59 -20.53 27.65
CA ASN A 72 -55.34 -19.10 27.79
C ASN A 72 -54.31 -18.82 28.88
N LYS A 73 -54.44 -19.44 30.06
CA LYS A 73 -53.44 -19.32 31.14
C LYS A 73 -52.07 -19.84 30.71
N PHE A 74 -52.03 -20.93 29.96
CA PHE A 74 -50.79 -21.42 29.38
C PHE A 74 -50.18 -20.42 28.39
N LYS A 75 -50.97 -19.81 27.51
CA LYS A 75 -50.50 -18.78 26.57
C LYS A 75 -50.03 -17.51 27.27
N ASP A 76 -50.71 -17.08 28.33
CA ASP A 76 -50.29 -15.92 29.12
C ASP A 76 -48.95 -16.16 29.82
N PHE A 77 -48.74 -17.38 30.34
CA PHE A 77 -47.45 -17.82 30.86
C PHE A 77 -46.36 -17.81 29.77
N LEU A 78 -46.62 -18.44 28.62
CA LEU A 78 -45.67 -18.46 27.51
C LEU A 78 -45.33 -17.04 27.04
N HIS A 79 -46.30 -16.12 26.99
CA HIS A 79 -46.05 -14.74 26.58
C HIS A 79 -45.04 -14.03 27.48
N LYS A 80 -45.03 -14.38 28.77
CA LYS A 80 -44.18 -13.73 29.78
C LYS A 80 -42.77 -14.33 29.79
N ASP A 81 -42.68 -15.66 29.86
CA ASP A 81 -41.42 -16.34 30.18
C ASP A 81 -40.86 -17.17 29.00
N TYR A 82 -41.68 -17.47 27.98
CA TYR A 82 -41.32 -18.28 26.79
C TYR A 82 -41.81 -17.65 25.47
N TYR A 83 -41.49 -16.36 25.26
CA TYR A 83 -42.11 -15.57 24.18
C TYR A 83 -41.93 -16.15 22.77
N TRP A 84 -40.84 -16.88 22.50
CA TRP A 84 -40.59 -17.53 21.21
C TRP A 84 -41.54 -18.71 20.93
N LEU A 85 -41.99 -19.41 21.98
CA LEU A 85 -43.04 -20.43 21.88
C LEU A 85 -44.42 -19.77 21.74
N TYR A 86 -44.64 -18.63 22.39
CA TYR A 86 -45.86 -17.84 22.20
C TYR A 86 -45.99 -17.30 20.77
N ASP A 87 -44.90 -16.86 20.15
CA ASP A 87 -44.88 -16.36 18.77
C ASP A 87 -45.31 -17.41 17.73
N LEU A 88 -45.21 -18.71 18.03
CA LEU A 88 -45.74 -19.78 17.18
C LEU A 88 -47.26 -19.67 17.00
N PHE A 89 -47.98 -19.22 18.04
CA PHE A 89 -49.42 -18.96 17.96
C PHE A 89 -49.74 -17.70 17.13
N LYS A 90 -48.82 -16.74 17.01
CA LYS A 90 -48.95 -15.55 16.15
C LYS A 90 -48.66 -15.86 14.68
N GLN A 91 -47.62 -16.64 14.39
CA GLN A 91 -47.16 -16.91 13.02
C GLN A 91 -48.18 -17.72 12.19
N ASN A 92 -48.94 -18.64 12.81
CA ASN A 92 -49.83 -19.55 12.09
C ASN A 92 -51.23 -19.01 11.76
N LYS A 93 -51.69 -17.88 12.31
CA LYS A 93 -52.99 -17.28 11.94
C LYS A 93 -52.97 -16.54 10.59
N ASN A 94 -51.81 -16.11 10.09
CA ASN A 94 -51.66 -15.36 8.85
C ASN A 94 -51.11 -16.16 7.65
N SER A 95 -50.56 -17.37 7.85
CA SER A 95 -49.77 -18.05 6.81
C SER A 95 -50.58 -18.91 5.80
N SER A 96 -51.81 -19.34 6.13
CA SER A 96 -52.65 -20.11 5.19
C SER A 96 -53.27 -19.22 4.12
N TYR A 97 -53.90 -18.11 4.52
CA TYR A 97 -54.51 -17.14 3.61
C TYR A 97 -53.53 -16.60 2.55
N VAL A 98 -52.31 -16.24 2.96
CA VAL A 98 -51.27 -15.75 2.04
C VAL A 98 -50.88 -16.81 1.01
N ARG A 99 -50.71 -18.07 1.43
CA ARG A 99 -50.38 -19.18 0.50
C ARG A 99 -51.53 -19.46 -0.46
N ASP A 100 -52.77 -19.41 0.00
CA ASP A 100 -53.95 -19.64 -0.85
C ASP A 100 -54.09 -18.54 -1.92
N VAL A 101 -53.91 -17.27 -1.55
CA VAL A 101 -53.96 -16.14 -2.50
C VAL A 101 -52.83 -16.21 -3.54
N LEU A 102 -51.60 -16.49 -3.11
CA LEU A 102 -50.44 -16.56 -4.01
C LEU A 102 -50.48 -17.79 -4.93
N SER A 103 -50.96 -18.92 -4.44
CA SER A 103 -51.09 -20.16 -5.24
C SER A 103 -52.17 -20.03 -6.32
N VAL A 104 -53.34 -19.45 -6.01
CA VAL A 104 -54.38 -19.11 -7.01
C VAL A 104 -53.83 -18.14 -8.06
N GLY A 105 -52.93 -17.25 -7.63
CA GLY A 105 -52.20 -16.32 -8.48
C GLY A 105 -51.16 -16.93 -9.43
N GLY A 106 -50.79 -18.20 -9.23
CA GLY A 106 -49.69 -18.84 -9.95
C GLY A 106 -48.31 -18.28 -9.60
N VAL A 107 -48.18 -17.63 -8.44
CA VAL A 107 -46.90 -17.09 -7.96
C VAL A 107 -45.96 -18.26 -7.63
N PRO A 108 -44.70 -18.26 -8.10
CA PRO A 108 -43.74 -19.33 -7.80
C PRO A 108 -43.56 -19.52 -6.29
N VAL A 109 -43.44 -20.75 -5.83
CA VAL A 109 -43.11 -21.04 -4.43
C VAL A 109 -41.67 -20.62 -4.15
N LEU A 110 -41.43 -20.04 -2.97
CA LEU A 110 -40.06 -19.74 -2.56
C LEU A 110 -39.24 -21.02 -2.48
N PRO A 111 -37.95 -20.98 -2.88
CA PRO A 111 -37.05 -22.12 -2.67
C PRO A 111 -37.05 -22.55 -1.20
N GLU A 112 -36.99 -23.86 -0.94
CA GLU A 112 -36.94 -24.40 0.43
C GLU A 112 -35.81 -23.78 1.26
N ARG A 113 -34.70 -23.45 0.61
CA ARG A 113 -33.54 -22.77 1.20
C ARG A 113 -33.43 -21.33 0.69
N ASN A 114 -34.45 -20.52 0.94
CA ASN A 114 -34.41 -19.10 0.60
C ASN A 114 -33.69 -18.28 1.68
N VAL A 115 -32.76 -17.41 1.27
CA VAL A 115 -32.13 -16.43 2.16
C VAL A 115 -32.77 -15.06 1.95
N SER A 116 -33.34 -14.53 3.03
CA SER A 116 -34.03 -13.23 3.02
C SER A 116 -33.03 -12.08 2.89
N ARG A 117 -33.22 -11.25 1.86
CA ARG A 117 -32.40 -10.05 1.61
C ARG A 117 -33.05 -8.81 2.20
N THR A 118 -33.05 -8.71 3.53
CA THR A 118 -33.90 -7.80 4.31
C THR A 118 -33.88 -6.34 3.87
N GLU A 119 -32.70 -5.76 3.58
CA GLU A 119 -32.57 -4.35 3.17
C GLU A 119 -33.30 -4.06 1.86
N ILE A 120 -33.02 -4.84 0.80
CA ILE A 120 -33.65 -4.65 -0.50
C ILE A 120 -35.11 -5.11 -0.50
N LEU A 121 -35.45 -6.15 0.26
CA LEU A 121 -36.81 -6.63 0.45
C LEU A 121 -37.72 -5.55 1.04
N THR A 122 -37.23 -4.84 2.06
CA THR A 122 -37.97 -3.71 2.68
C THR A 122 -38.22 -2.58 1.67
N LYS A 123 -37.23 -2.29 0.82
CA LYS A 123 -37.36 -1.32 -0.27
C LYS A 123 -38.36 -1.75 -1.35
N VAL A 124 -38.39 -3.03 -1.70
CA VAL A 124 -39.38 -3.57 -2.65
C VAL A 124 -40.78 -3.51 -2.05
N ARG A 125 -40.97 -3.97 -0.80
CA ARG A 125 -42.29 -3.92 -0.12
C ARG A 125 -42.84 -2.51 0.00
N SER A 126 -42.02 -1.55 0.45
CA SER A 126 -42.43 -0.12 0.51
C SER A 126 -42.79 0.44 -0.87
N SER A 127 -42.06 0.04 -1.92
CA SER A 127 -42.36 0.47 -3.29
C SER A 127 -43.66 -0.15 -3.82
N ILE A 128 -43.98 -1.38 -3.46
CA ILE A 128 -45.25 -2.02 -3.81
C ILE A 128 -46.42 -1.31 -3.08
N VAL A 129 -46.25 -0.92 -1.82
CA VAL A 129 -47.26 -0.11 -1.11
C VAL A 129 -47.44 1.26 -1.77
N SER A 130 -46.35 1.88 -2.23
CA SER A 130 -46.43 3.15 -2.98
C SER A 130 -47.14 2.99 -4.34
N LEU A 131 -46.90 1.86 -5.02
CA LEU A 131 -47.53 1.50 -6.28
C LEU A 131 -49.05 1.42 -6.11
N ALA A 132 -49.52 0.73 -5.06
CA ALA A 132 -50.95 0.58 -4.77
C ALA A 132 -51.67 1.92 -4.47
N LYS A 133 -50.93 2.97 -4.06
CA LYS A 133 -51.49 4.28 -3.67
C LYS A 133 -51.29 5.37 -4.73
N SER A 134 -50.64 5.06 -5.86
CA SER A 134 -50.24 6.05 -6.86
C SER A 134 -50.94 5.83 -8.20
N ASP A 135 -51.06 6.88 -9.00
CA ASP A 135 -51.53 6.78 -10.40
C ASP A 135 -50.49 6.11 -11.34
N ARG A 136 -49.30 5.78 -10.82
CA ARG A 136 -48.23 5.13 -11.58
C ARG A 136 -48.34 3.62 -11.42
N ARG A 137 -48.28 2.89 -12.55
CA ARG A 137 -48.73 1.49 -12.63
C ARG A 137 -47.61 0.47 -12.74
N PHE A 138 -46.34 0.87 -12.87
CA PHE A 138 -45.22 -0.06 -13.04
C PHE A 138 -44.15 0.07 -11.95
N LEU A 139 -43.82 -1.03 -11.29
CA LEU A 139 -42.62 -1.21 -10.48
C LEU A 139 -41.63 -2.10 -11.26
N VAL A 140 -40.40 -1.63 -11.50
CA VAL A 140 -39.41 -2.41 -12.27
C VAL A 140 -38.26 -2.86 -11.38
N LEU A 141 -38.02 -4.17 -11.35
CA LEU A 141 -36.87 -4.81 -10.70
C LEU A 141 -35.85 -5.24 -11.77
N HIS A 142 -34.63 -4.72 -11.71
CA HIS A 142 -33.59 -5.03 -12.70
C HIS A 142 -32.25 -5.40 -12.05
N GLY A 143 -31.43 -6.18 -12.76
CA GLY A 143 -30.15 -6.70 -12.26
C GLY A 143 -29.62 -7.86 -13.09
N LEU A 144 -28.39 -8.32 -12.79
CA LEU A 144 -27.72 -9.42 -13.51
C LEU A 144 -28.56 -10.71 -13.55
N ILE A 145 -28.22 -11.60 -14.48
CA ILE A 145 -28.82 -12.94 -14.48
C ILE A 145 -28.46 -13.68 -13.19
N GLY A 146 -29.42 -14.41 -12.62
CA GLY A 146 -29.17 -15.19 -11.41
C GLY A 146 -28.96 -14.38 -10.13
N CYS A 147 -29.19 -13.06 -10.13
CA CYS A 147 -29.09 -12.22 -8.92
C CYS A 147 -30.32 -12.29 -7.98
N GLY A 148 -31.32 -13.12 -8.31
CA GLY A 148 -32.49 -13.37 -7.45
C GLY A 148 -33.67 -12.40 -7.62
N LYS A 149 -33.84 -11.73 -8.78
CA LYS A 149 -34.97 -10.78 -9.02
C LYS A 149 -36.34 -11.43 -8.80
N SER A 150 -36.59 -12.56 -9.46
CA SER A 150 -37.86 -13.28 -9.39
C SER A 150 -38.10 -13.80 -7.97
N SER A 151 -37.08 -14.37 -7.32
CA SER A 151 -37.14 -14.80 -5.91
C SER A 151 -37.45 -13.65 -4.96
N LEU A 152 -36.85 -12.47 -5.18
CA LEU A 152 -37.11 -11.27 -4.37
C LEU A 152 -38.53 -10.72 -4.58
N ALA A 153 -39.03 -10.74 -5.82
CA ALA A 153 -40.41 -10.35 -6.13
C ALA A 153 -41.40 -11.30 -5.44
N THR A 154 -41.16 -12.61 -5.51
CA THR A 154 -41.93 -13.62 -4.79
C THR A 154 -41.90 -13.38 -3.28
N GLU A 155 -40.73 -13.22 -2.67
CA GLU A 155 -40.58 -13.04 -1.23
C GLU A 155 -41.26 -11.76 -0.71
N ALA A 156 -41.24 -10.70 -1.51
CA ALA A 156 -41.92 -9.46 -1.17
C ALA A 156 -43.43 -9.67 -0.98
N LEU A 157 -44.04 -10.58 -1.72
CA LEU A 157 -45.48 -10.88 -1.70
C LEU A 157 -45.91 -11.78 -0.53
N TYR A 158 -44.98 -12.43 0.17
CA TYR A 158 -45.26 -13.18 1.40
C TYR A 158 -45.47 -12.24 2.61
N ASP A 159 -46.39 -11.28 2.47
CA ASP A 159 -46.77 -10.30 3.48
C ASP A 159 -48.29 -10.01 3.38
N SER A 160 -49.05 -10.43 4.41
CA SER A 160 -50.51 -10.29 4.41
C SER A 160 -50.97 -8.82 4.41
N SER A 161 -50.18 -7.92 4.97
CA SER A 161 -50.49 -6.49 5.00
C SER A 161 -50.30 -5.81 3.64
N LEU A 162 -49.42 -6.35 2.80
CA LEU A 162 -49.22 -5.90 1.44
C LEU A 162 -50.33 -6.44 0.54
N LEU A 163 -50.67 -7.72 0.67
CA LEU A 163 -51.73 -8.35 -0.12
C LEU A 163 -53.11 -7.74 0.10
N SER A 164 -53.38 -7.15 1.28
CA SER A 164 -54.66 -6.47 1.55
C SER A 164 -54.89 -5.23 0.68
N HIS A 165 -53.84 -4.65 0.08
CA HIS A 165 -53.96 -3.55 -0.87
C HIS A 165 -54.40 -4.02 -2.27
N PHE A 166 -54.33 -5.32 -2.55
CA PHE A 166 -54.68 -5.91 -3.84
C PHE A 166 -55.81 -6.94 -3.67
N SER A 167 -57.01 -6.44 -3.33
CA SER A 167 -58.19 -7.25 -2.99
C SER A 167 -58.63 -8.21 -4.10
N ASP A 168 -58.31 -7.89 -5.36
CA ASP A 168 -58.74 -8.66 -6.53
C ASP A 168 -57.73 -9.74 -6.96
N GLY A 169 -56.67 -9.90 -6.16
CA GLY A 169 -55.67 -10.95 -6.28
C GLY A 169 -54.36 -10.50 -6.94
N VAL A 170 -53.38 -11.40 -6.88
CA VAL A 170 -52.05 -11.23 -7.45
C VAL A 170 -51.85 -12.31 -8.51
N TYR A 171 -51.37 -11.97 -9.71
CA TYR A 171 -51.23 -12.90 -10.82
C TYR A 171 -49.82 -12.87 -11.38
N TRP A 172 -49.19 -14.03 -11.53
CA TRP A 172 -47.85 -14.17 -12.10
C TRP A 172 -47.91 -14.67 -13.54
N VAL A 173 -47.21 -13.98 -14.43
CA VAL A 173 -47.13 -14.28 -15.87
C VAL A 173 -45.66 -14.42 -16.28
N MET A 174 -45.31 -15.58 -16.82
CA MET A 174 -43.95 -15.87 -17.29
C MET A 174 -43.79 -15.41 -18.74
N VAL A 175 -42.95 -14.39 -18.99
CA VAL A 175 -42.76 -13.83 -20.33
C VAL A 175 -41.58 -14.49 -21.05
N GLY A 176 -40.40 -14.46 -20.46
CA GLY A 176 -39.16 -15.00 -21.02
C GLY A 176 -38.66 -14.28 -22.29
N SER A 177 -37.56 -14.79 -22.87
CA SER A 177 -36.87 -14.15 -24.01
C SER A 177 -37.74 -13.98 -25.27
N ASP A 178 -38.65 -14.91 -25.52
CA ASP A 178 -39.47 -14.96 -26.74
C ASP A 178 -40.80 -14.21 -26.56
N GLY A 179 -40.97 -13.47 -25.47
CA GLY A 179 -42.27 -12.88 -25.09
C GLY A 179 -42.89 -11.98 -26.17
N LYS A 180 -42.07 -11.35 -27.02
CA LYS A 180 -42.54 -10.52 -28.13
C LYS A 180 -43.32 -11.32 -29.18
N ASP A 181 -42.90 -12.54 -29.45
CA ASP A 181 -43.55 -13.41 -30.44
C ASP A 181 -44.77 -14.13 -29.84
N LYS A 182 -44.88 -14.14 -28.50
CA LYS A 182 -45.96 -14.78 -27.72
C LYS A 182 -47.01 -13.82 -27.18
N ILE A 183 -47.02 -12.55 -27.61
CA ILE A 183 -47.95 -11.52 -27.09
C ILE A 183 -49.41 -11.98 -27.09
N ARG A 184 -49.88 -12.62 -28.18
CA ARG A 184 -51.27 -13.09 -28.25
C ARG A 184 -51.57 -14.21 -27.25
N SER A 185 -50.64 -15.14 -27.06
CA SER A 185 -50.74 -16.22 -26.07
C SER A 185 -50.72 -15.67 -24.64
N LEU A 186 -49.91 -14.64 -24.38
CA LEU A 186 -49.89 -13.96 -23.08
C LEU A 186 -51.19 -13.19 -22.81
N GLN A 187 -51.81 -12.60 -23.84
CA GLN A 187 -53.14 -11.98 -23.73
C GLN A 187 -54.25 -13.01 -23.47
N GLU A 188 -54.16 -14.18 -24.10
CA GLU A 188 -55.01 -15.33 -23.81
C GLU A 188 -54.85 -15.81 -22.37
N GLU A 189 -53.61 -15.91 -21.87
CA GLU A 189 -53.33 -16.27 -20.48
C GLU A 189 -54.01 -15.28 -19.52
N LEU A 190 -53.89 -13.97 -19.75
CA LEU A 190 -54.60 -12.96 -18.97
C LEU A 190 -56.12 -13.12 -19.05
N ASN A 191 -56.69 -13.41 -20.22
CA ASN A 191 -58.12 -13.65 -20.37
C ASN A 191 -58.61 -14.83 -19.51
N VAL A 192 -57.84 -15.92 -19.46
CA VAL A 192 -58.16 -17.11 -18.66
C VAL A 192 -58.13 -16.82 -17.16
N ARG A 193 -57.36 -15.83 -16.70
CA ARG A 193 -57.32 -15.44 -15.27
C ARG A 193 -58.58 -14.67 -14.84
N LEU A 194 -59.49 -14.29 -15.75
CA LEU A 194 -60.81 -13.75 -15.42
C LEU A 194 -61.81 -14.91 -15.18
N LYS A 195 -62.63 -14.83 -14.11
CA LYS A 195 -63.57 -15.91 -13.74
C LYS A 195 -64.63 -16.18 -14.83
N GLU A 196 -64.97 -15.16 -15.61
CA GLU A 196 -65.79 -15.24 -16.83
C GLU A 196 -64.90 -14.86 -18.02
N HIS A 197 -64.20 -15.84 -18.58
CA HIS A 197 -63.35 -15.63 -19.76
C HIS A 197 -64.19 -15.08 -20.92
N ASP A 198 -63.66 -14.13 -21.70
CA ASP A 198 -64.34 -13.66 -22.90
C ASP A 198 -64.12 -14.68 -24.03
N PRO A 199 -65.16 -15.41 -24.48
CA PRO A 199 -65.03 -16.37 -25.57
C PRO A 199 -64.76 -15.67 -26.92
N ASP A 200 -65.01 -14.36 -27.03
CA ASP A 200 -64.89 -13.56 -28.25
C ASP A 200 -63.68 -12.60 -28.22
N LEU A 201 -62.59 -12.97 -27.54
CA LEU A 201 -61.36 -12.17 -27.54
C LEU A 201 -60.76 -12.10 -28.95
N SER A 202 -60.64 -10.88 -29.49
CA SER A 202 -60.20 -10.64 -30.87
C SER A 202 -58.85 -11.28 -31.20
N ALA A 203 -58.69 -11.76 -32.45
CA ALA A 203 -57.40 -12.22 -32.97
C ALA A 203 -56.37 -11.08 -33.11
N ASN A 204 -56.81 -9.81 -33.13
CA ASN A 204 -55.93 -8.65 -33.22
C ASN A 204 -55.48 -8.19 -31.83
N SER A 205 -54.17 -8.25 -31.53
CA SER A 205 -53.62 -7.91 -30.22
C SER A 205 -53.91 -6.50 -29.72
N LYS A 206 -54.14 -5.51 -30.59
CA LYS A 206 -54.56 -4.16 -30.16
C LYS A 206 -55.99 -4.14 -29.66
N ILE A 207 -56.89 -4.81 -30.36
CA ILE A 207 -58.31 -4.90 -30.00
C ILE A 207 -58.46 -5.79 -28.76
N ALA A 208 -57.74 -6.90 -28.72
CA ALA A 208 -57.68 -7.78 -27.56
C ALA A 208 -57.21 -7.05 -26.30
N LEU A 209 -56.20 -6.17 -26.39
CA LEU A 209 -55.78 -5.33 -25.26
C LEU A 209 -56.90 -4.40 -24.78
N ILE A 210 -57.65 -3.77 -25.69
CA ILE A 210 -58.75 -2.87 -25.31
C ILE A 210 -59.86 -3.65 -24.60
N GLN A 211 -60.23 -4.82 -25.13
CA GLN A 211 -61.22 -5.71 -24.52
C GLN A 211 -60.77 -6.17 -23.13
N LEU A 212 -59.52 -6.65 -23.01
CA LEU A 212 -58.94 -7.06 -21.73
C LEU A 212 -58.87 -5.89 -20.73
N ARG A 213 -58.42 -4.71 -21.16
CA ARG A 213 -58.34 -3.53 -20.31
C ARG A 213 -59.71 -3.15 -19.75
N GLN A 214 -60.74 -3.11 -20.59
CA GLN A 214 -62.10 -2.80 -20.13
C GLN A 214 -62.57 -3.81 -19.08
N ARG A 215 -62.40 -5.11 -19.36
CA ARG A 215 -62.81 -6.20 -18.45
C ARG A 215 -62.05 -6.17 -17.12
N TYR A 216 -60.72 -5.99 -17.15
CA TYR A 216 -59.91 -5.93 -15.92
C TYR A 216 -60.29 -4.74 -15.05
N LEU A 217 -60.55 -3.57 -15.65
CA LEU A 217 -61.00 -2.39 -14.91
C LEU A 217 -62.42 -2.54 -14.33
N GLU A 218 -63.32 -3.28 -15.01
CA GLU A 218 -64.67 -3.55 -14.52
C GLU A 218 -64.72 -4.64 -13.44
N THR A 219 -63.90 -5.68 -13.57
CA THR A 219 -64.01 -6.91 -12.75
C THR A 219 -62.92 -7.08 -11.70
N LYS A 220 -61.71 -6.56 -11.92
CA LYS A 220 -60.53 -6.70 -11.05
C LYS A 220 -59.64 -5.44 -11.03
N PRO A 221 -60.19 -4.24 -10.73
CA PRO A 221 -59.43 -2.98 -10.81
C PRO A 221 -58.25 -2.92 -9.84
N ASN A 222 -58.32 -3.61 -8.69
CA ASN A 222 -57.32 -3.60 -7.63
C ASN A 222 -56.49 -4.90 -7.61
N CYS A 223 -56.10 -5.41 -8.78
CA CYS A 223 -55.19 -6.56 -8.87
C CYS A 223 -53.74 -6.15 -9.18
N LEU A 224 -52.81 -7.05 -8.87
CA LEU A 224 -51.38 -6.91 -9.16
C LEU A 224 -50.93 -7.99 -10.15
N ILE A 225 -50.31 -7.59 -11.26
CA ILE A 225 -49.77 -8.53 -12.24
C ILE A 225 -48.24 -8.48 -12.24
N ILE A 226 -47.58 -9.64 -12.14
CA ILE A 226 -46.13 -9.76 -12.24
C ILE A 226 -45.77 -10.28 -13.63
N LEU A 227 -44.99 -9.50 -14.38
CA LEU A 227 -44.40 -9.92 -15.65
C LEU A 227 -42.93 -10.32 -15.39
N ASP A 228 -42.65 -11.62 -15.43
CA ASP A 228 -41.33 -12.15 -15.11
C ASP A 228 -40.44 -12.32 -16.37
N ASP A 229 -39.20 -11.85 -16.28
CA ASP A 229 -38.15 -11.88 -17.31
C ASP A 229 -38.58 -11.21 -18.63
N VAL A 230 -38.97 -9.93 -18.57
CA VAL A 230 -39.38 -9.15 -19.74
C VAL A 230 -38.18 -8.58 -20.49
N HIS A 231 -38.09 -8.82 -21.80
CA HIS A 231 -36.99 -8.38 -22.66
C HIS A 231 -37.36 -7.32 -23.71
N SER A 232 -38.65 -6.96 -23.84
CA SER A 232 -39.13 -6.05 -24.87
C SER A 232 -40.22 -5.10 -24.36
N GLU A 233 -40.14 -3.84 -24.79
CA GLU A 233 -41.15 -2.80 -24.51
C GLU A 233 -42.52 -3.13 -25.12
N ASP A 234 -42.53 -3.83 -26.26
CA ASP A 234 -43.77 -4.20 -26.93
C ASP A 234 -44.63 -5.11 -26.03
N VAL A 235 -44.01 -6.02 -25.28
CA VAL A 235 -44.71 -6.89 -24.33
C VAL A 235 -45.43 -6.06 -23.26
N VAL A 236 -44.74 -5.07 -22.68
CA VAL A 236 -45.36 -4.20 -21.67
C VAL A 236 -46.52 -3.39 -22.28
N LYS A 237 -46.34 -2.85 -23.49
CA LYS A 237 -47.37 -2.08 -24.19
C LYS A 237 -48.62 -2.89 -24.49
N PHE A 238 -48.46 -4.14 -24.94
CA PHE A 238 -49.56 -5.00 -25.36
C PHE A 238 -50.21 -5.79 -24.22
N LEU A 239 -49.65 -5.76 -23.01
CA LEU A 239 -50.20 -6.38 -21.80
C LEU A 239 -50.67 -5.38 -20.75
N ASP A 240 -50.52 -4.07 -20.98
CA ASP A 240 -50.96 -3.02 -20.06
C ASP A 240 -52.50 -2.90 -20.00
N VAL A 241 -53.14 -3.81 -19.26
CA VAL A 241 -54.60 -3.87 -19.09
C VAL A 241 -55.17 -2.84 -18.11
N GLY A 242 -54.42 -1.83 -17.69
CA GLY A 242 -54.97 -0.76 -16.82
C GLY A 242 -54.64 -0.89 -15.34
N VAL A 243 -54.12 -2.03 -14.88
CA VAL A 243 -53.90 -2.36 -13.45
C VAL A 243 -52.44 -2.19 -13.02
N ASN A 244 -52.11 -2.56 -11.78
CA ASN A 244 -50.75 -2.44 -11.24
C ASN A 244 -49.84 -3.61 -11.67
N PHE A 245 -48.58 -3.30 -11.98
CA PHE A 245 -47.59 -4.25 -12.48
C PHE A 245 -46.27 -4.24 -11.71
N ILE A 246 -45.70 -5.42 -11.50
CA ILE A 246 -44.27 -5.61 -11.19
C ILE A 246 -43.60 -6.25 -12.41
N ILE A 247 -42.49 -5.68 -12.86
CA ILE A 247 -41.72 -6.20 -13.99
C ILE A 247 -40.35 -6.61 -13.50
N THR A 248 -39.96 -7.86 -13.71
CA THR A 248 -38.56 -8.27 -13.57
C THR A 248 -37.90 -8.26 -14.95
N THR A 249 -36.71 -7.67 -15.04
CA THR A 249 -36.01 -7.54 -16.33
C THR A 249 -34.50 -7.51 -16.15
N ARG A 250 -33.79 -7.74 -17.25
CA ARG A 250 -32.34 -7.50 -17.37
C ARG A 250 -32.04 -6.17 -18.04
N ASP A 251 -33.02 -5.59 -18.76
CA ASP A 251 -32.85 -4.36 -19.52
C ASP A 251 -33.40 -3.16 -18.75
N MET A 252 -32.52 -2.19 -18.49
CA MET A 252 -32.91 -0.95 -17.82
C MET A 252 -33.92 -0.10 -18.62
N ASN A 253 -34.09 -0.36 -19.92
CA ASN A 253 -34.93 0.43 -20.83
C ASN A 253 -36.15 -0.34 -21.34
N VAL A 254 -36.58 -1.39 -20.61
CA VAL A 254 -37.76 -2.17 -20.99
C VAL A 254 -39.03 -1.32 -21.07
N ILE A 255 -39.07 -0.18 -20.37
CA ILE A 255 -40.09 0.86 -20.50
C ILE A 255 -39.38 2.18 -20.83
N LYS A 256 -39.77 2.84 -21.93
CA LYS A 256 -39.19 4.15 -22.31
C LYS A 256 -39.92 5.35 -21.70
N ASP A 257 -41.21 5.19 -21.38
CA ASP A 257 -42.00 6.25 -20.75
C ASP A 257 -41.89 6.17 -19.22
N ASN A 258 -40.94 6.92 -18.66
CA ASN A 258 -40.68 6.96 -17.22
C ASN A 258 -41.84 7.54 -16.39
N ARG A 259 -42.84 8.20 -17.00
CA ARG A 259 -43.95 8.82 -16.26
C ARG A 259 -44.90 7.81 -15.63
N SER A 260 -44.96 6.61 -16.21
CA SER A 260 -45.82 5.51 -15.75
C SER A 260 -45.15 4.61 -14.69
N ILE A 261 -43.86 4.83 -14.40
CA ILE A 261 -43.06 4.01 -13.47
C ILE A 261 -43.12 4.62 -12.06
N SER A 262 -43.64 3.84 -11.10
CA SER A 262 -43.66 4.22 -9.68
C SER A 262 -42.25 4.23 -9.10
N ASN A 263 -41.49 3.15 -9.31
CA ASN A 263 -40.10 3.05 -8.88
C ASN A 263 -39.28 2.10 -9.78
N PHE A 264 -37.98 2.34 -9.82
CA PHE A 264 -37.00 1.53 -10.56
C PHE A 264 -35.92 1.03 -9.58
N ILE A 265 -35.92 -0.27 -9.30
CA ILE A 265 -35.08 -0.86 -8.25
C ILE A 265 -34.01 -1.76 -8.87
N LYS A 266 -32.74 -1.36 -8.70
CA LYS A 266 -31.60 -2.24 -8.96
C LYS A 266 -31.50 -3.27 -7.83
N VAL A 267 -31.66 -4.54 -8.17
CA VAL A 267 -31.37 -5.66 -7.25
C VAL A 267 -29.85 -5.81 -7.15
N PRO A 268 -29.27 -5.88 -5.94
CA PRO A 268 -27.83 -6.04 -5.81
C PRO A 268 -27.38 -7.35 -6.44
N ASP A 269 -26.34 -7.23 -7.25
CA ASP A 269 -25.82 -8.27 -8.13
C ASP A 269 -25.30 -9.50 -7.34
N HIS A 270 -24.79 -9.27 -6.13
CA HIS A 270 -24.18 -10.28 -5.26
C HIS A 270 -24.93 -10.37 -3.92
N PHE A 271 -24.92 -11.54 -3.30
CA PHE A 271 -25.17 -11.72 -1.87
C PHE A 271 -24.06 -11.09 -1.03
N THR A 272 -24.43 -10.61 0.14
CA THR A 272 -23.46 -10.28 1.20
C THR A 272 -22.80 -11.57 1.71
N GLN A 273 -21.66 -11.43 2.39
CA GLN A 273 -21.02 -12.56 3.05
C GLN A 273 -21.97 -13.21 4.07
N ALA A 274 -22.76 -12.41 4.79
CA ALA A 274 -23.73 -12.92 5.76
C ALA A 274 -24.86 -13.71 5.10
N GLU A 275 -25.43 -13.21 4.00
CA GLU A 275 -26.47 -13.89 3.21
C GLU A 275 -25.94 -15.22 2.65
N SER A 276 -24.71 -15.22 2.12
CA SER A 276 -24.13 -16.41 1.52
C SER A 276 -23.78 -17.49 2.56
N LEU A 277 -23.26 -17.09 3.73
CA LEU A 277 -23.02 -17.99 4.86
C LEU A 277 -24.34 -18.60 5.38
N GLN A 278 -25.40 -17.80 5.43
CA GLN A 278 -26.71 -18.28 5.86
C GLN A 278 -27.23 -19.39 4.93
N LEU A 279 -27.06 -19.25 3.61
CA LEU A 279 -27.48 -20.27 2.66
C LEU A 279 -26.71 -21.59 2.81
N PHE A 280 -25.39 -21.51 3.07
CA PHE A 280 -24.59 -22.69 3.36
C PHE A 280 -24.96 -23.34 4.69
N ALA A 281 -25.22 -22.55 5.73
CA ALA A 281 -25.66 -23.04 7.04
C ALA A 281 -27.00 -23.79 6.93
N MET A 282 -27.95 -23.22 6.18
CA MET A 282 -29.24 -23.86 5.90
C MET A 282 -29.08 -25.16 5.10
N SER A 283 -28.16 -25.19 4.14
CA SER A 283 -27.93 -26.38 3.29
C SER A 283 -27.23 -27.51 4.04
N LEU A 284 -26.37 -27.18 5.00
CA LEU A 284 -25.69 -28.15 5.85
C LEU A 284 -26.44 -28.43 7.15
N ASN A 285 -27.59 -27.78 7.41
CA ASN A 285 -28.35 -27.86 8.66
C ASN A 285 -27.49 -27.67 9.92
N VAL A 286 -26.65 -26.63 9.93
CA VAL A 286 -25.78 -26.25 11.05
C VAL A 286 -26.01 -24.79 11.43
N ARG A 287 -25.59 -24.35 12.63
CA ARG A 287 -25.63 -22.92 12.94
C ARG A 287 -24.57 -22.20 12.10
N LYS A 288 -24.80 -20.93 11.81
CA LYS A 288 -23.86 -20.10 11.05
C LYS A 288 -22.46 -20.07 11.68
N ASP A 289 -22.40 -20.11 13.01
CA ASP A 289 -21.16 -20.09 13.78
C ASP A 289 -20.43 -21.44 13.78
N ASP A 290 -21.13 -22.53 13.43
CA ASP A 290 -20.59 -23.89 13.36
C ASP A 290 -20.03 -24.22 11.96
N LEU A 291 -20.20 -23.32 10.98
CA LEU A 291 -19.63 -23.50 9.65
C LEU A 291 -18.10 -23.41 9.70
N PRO A 292 -17.37 -24.31 9.02
CA PRO A 292 -15.92 -24.25 8.97
C PRO A 292 -15.49 -22.98 8.20
N ASN A 293 -14.91 -22.04 8.94
CA ASN A 293 -14.62 -20.69 8.45
C ASN A 293 -13.76 -20.68 7.19
N VAL A 294 -12.69 -21.49 7.14
CA VAL A 294 -11.68 -21.47 6.06
C VAL A 294 -12.23 -22.00 4.72
N PRO A 295 -12.78 -23.23 4.65
CA PRO A 295 -13.26 -23.75 3.37
C PRO A 295 -14.50 -23.02 2.86
N VAL A 296 -15.42 -22.62 3.75
CA VAL A 296 -16.63 -21.88 3.37
C VAL A 296 -16.27 -20.49 2.83
N ARG A 297 -15.36 -19.75 3.48
CA ARG A 297 -14.86 -18.46 2.94
C ARG A 297 -14.16 -18.64 1.60
N THR A 298 -13.40 -19.71 1.42
CA THR A 298 -12.70 -19.99 0.15
C THR A 298 -13.71 -20.23 -0.98
N ILE A 299 -14.74 -21.03 -0.73
CA ILE A 299 -15.83 -21.27 -1.68
C ILE A 299 -16.57 -19.96 -1.96
N LEU A 300 -16.89 -19.15 -0.94
CA LEU A 300 -17.54 -17.84 -1.11
C LEU A 300 -16.75 -16.90 -2.03
N LYS A 301 -15.42 -16.86 -1.88
CA LYS A 301 -14.53 -16.11 -2.77
C LYS A 301 -14.62 -16.62 -4.21
N LEU A 302 -14.61 -17.95 -4.39
CA LEU A 302 -14.72 -18.59 -5.72
C LEU A 302 -16.09 -18.36 -6.37
N CYS A 303 -17.17 -18.26 -5.58
CA CYS A 303 -18.52 -17.95 -6.07
C CYS A 303 -18.71 -16.49 -6.48
N LYS A 304 -17.78 -15.60 -6.10
CA LYS A 304 -17.88 -14.13 -6.21
C LYS A 304 -19.18 -13.56 -5.61
N GLY A 305 -19.82 -14.28 -4.69
CA GLY A 305 -21.09 -13.88 -4.05
C GLY A 305 -22.33 -13.88 -4.97
N LEU A 306 -22.29 -14.40 -6.19
CA LEU A 306 -23.48 -14.44 -7.05
C LEU A 306 -24.54 -15.39 -6.47
N PRO A 307 -25.81 -14.96 -6.25
CA PRO A 307 -26.84 -15.80 -5.64
C PRO A 307 -27.04 -17.16 -6.32
N ILE A 308 -27.01 -17.20 -7.66
CA ILE A 308 -27.10 -18.45 -8.42
C ILE A 308 -25.92 -19.40 -8.18
N ASN A 309 -24.69 -18.88 -8.11
CA ASN A 309 -23.50 -19.69 -7.87
C ASN A 309 -23.49 -20.25 -6.45
N VAL A 310 -23.83 -19.39 -5.47
CA VAL A 310 -23.93 -19.81 -4.07
C VAL A 310 -25.04 -20.85 -3.90
N ALA A 311 -26.19 -20.66 -4.54
CA ALA A 311 -27.31 -21.62 -4.52
C ALA A 311 -26.93 -22.98 -5.10
N VAL A 312 -26.32 -23.01 -6.29
CA VAL A 312 -25.89 -24.26 -6.94
C VAL A 312 -24.87 -25.01 -6.08
N ILE A 313 -23.86 -24.31 -5.57
CA ILE A 313 -22.84 -24.95 -4.73
C ILE A 313 -23.42 -25.38 -3.38
N SER A 314 -24.32 -24.59 -2.79
CA SER A 314 -24.98 -24.96 -1.53
C SER A 314 -25.85 -26.21 -1.67
N ALA A 315 -26.50 -26.39 -2.82
CA ALA A 315 -27.27 -27.59 -3.11
C ALA A 315 -26.36 -28.83 -3.19
N GLU A 316 -25.24 -28.73 -3.93
CA GLU A 316 -24.26 -29.82 -4.05
C GLU A 316 -23.63 -30.21 -2.71
N LEU A 317 -23.35 -29.22 -1.84
CA LEU A 317 -22.85 -29.49 -0.50
C LEU A 317 -23.87 -30.24 0.36
N ALA A 318 -25.17 -30.02 0.15
CA ALA A 318 -26.20 -30.67 0.95
C ALA A 318 -26.35 -32.16 0.66
N ASP A 319 -26.05 -32.60 -0.57
CA ASP A 319 -26.07 -34.03 -0.94
C ASP A 319 -25.02 -34.84 -0.17
N HIS A 320 -23.99 -34.17 0.36
CA HIS A 320 -22.92 -34.74 1.17
C HIS A 320 -22.84 -34.11 2.57
N GLN A 321 -23.97 -33.64 3.10
CA GLN A 321 -24.03 -32.92 4.39
C GLN A 321 -23.46 -33.71 5.58
N GLU A 322 -23.54 -35.04 5.58
CA GLU A 322 -23.07 -35.89 6.68
C GLU A 322 -21.53 -35.91 6.78
N ASP A 323 -20.85 -36.00 5.63
CA ASP A 323 -19.38 -35.98 5.53
C ASP A 323 -18.80 -34.58 5.83
N LEU A 324 -19.53 -33.53 5.46
CA LEU A 324 -19.10 -32.14 5.64
C LEU A 324 -19.31 -31.62 7.07
N ARG A 325 -20.24 -32.23 7.83
CA ARG A 325 -20.48 -31.94 9.26
C ARG A 325 -19.42 -32.53 10.19
N THR A 326 -18.75 -33.61 9.77
CA THR A 326 -17.77 -34.35 10.58
C THR A 326 -16.33 -33.84 10.40
N ASP A 327 -16.17 -32.64 9.84
CA ASP A 327 -14.90 -31.93 9.62
C ASP A 327 -13.89 -32.70 8.75
N SER A 328 -14.37 -33.39 7.71
CA SER A 328 -13.49 -34.00 6.71
C SER A 328 -12.86 -32.93 5.81
N SER A 329 -11.66 -32.48 6.17
CA SER A 329 -10.87 -31.51 5.38
C SER A 329 -10.69 -31.92 3.91
N GLU A 330 -10.75 -33.22 3.62
CA GLU A 330 -10.60 -33.81 2.29
C GLU A 330 -11.77 -33.48 1.36
N ARG A 331 -13.03 -33.56 1.83
CA ARG A 331 -14.21 -33.28 1.00
C ARG A 331 -14.37 -31.79 0.71
N TRP A 332 -14.08 -30.94 1.70
CA TRP A 332 -13.99 -29.50 1.49
C TRP A 332 -12.89 -29.13 0.49
N SER A 333 -11.71 -29.75 0.62
CA SER A 333 -10.59 -29.56 -0.31
C SER A 333 -10.92 -30.05 -1.72
N HIS A 334 -11.69 -31.12 -1.86
CA HIS A 334 -12.18 -31.63 -3.14
C HIS A 334 -13.04 -30.59 -3.87
N TYR A 335 -14.04 -30.00 -3.21
CA TYR A 335 -14.87 -28.94 -3.82
C TYR A 335 -14.09 -27.67 -4.13
N ILE A 336 -13.17 -27.27 -3.25
CA ILE A 336 -12.28 -26.14 -3.49
C ILE A 336 -11.38 -26.39 -4.71
N ASN A 337 -10.79 -27.58 -4.82
CA ASN A 337 -9.96 -27.96 -5.96
C ASN A 337 -10.77 -28.01 -7.26
N ILE A 338 -12.01 -28.51 -7.25
CA ILE A 338 -12.90 -28.46 -8.43
C ILE A 338 -13.12 -27.01 -8.86
N LEU A 339 -13.45 -26.13 -7.91
CA LEU A 339 -13.68 -24.71 -8.18
C LEU A 339 -12.41 -23.96 -8.63
N GLN A 340 -11.23 -24.41 -8.22
CA GLN A 340 -9.93 -23.79 -8.53
C GLN A 340 -9.28 -24.32 -9.82
N THR A 341 -9.39 -25.61 -10.13
CA THR A 341 -8.64 -26.28 -11.21
C THR A 341 -9.48 -26.49 -12.47
N ASN A 342 -10.80 -26.68 -12.35
CA ASN A 342 -11.69 -26.90 -13.47
C ASN A 342 -13.14 -26.63 -13.05
N ARG A 343 -13.59 -25.37 -13.19
CA ARG A 343 -15.02 -24.99 -13.03
C ARG A 343 -15.99 -25.82 -13.90
N ARG A 344 -15.45 -26.56 -14.88
CA ARG A 344 -16.11 -27.48 -15.82
C ARG A 344 -16.53 -28.84 -15.23
N ASN A 345 -16.11 -29.20 -14.01
CA ASN A 345 -16.43 -30.50 -13.38
C ASN A 345 -17.52 -30.42 -12.30
N LEU A 346 -18.13 -29.26 -12.07
CA LEU A 346 -19.41 -29.20 -11.34
C LEU A 346 -20.50 -29.74 -12.27
N ASN A 347 -21.35 -30.64 -11.76
CA ASN A 347 -22.39 -31.40 -12.46
C ASN A 347 -22.78 -30.82 -13.85
N GLU A 348 -22.49 -31.60 -14.91
CA GLU A 348 -22.64 -31.28 -16.35
C GLU A 348 -23.94 -30.53 -16.73
N TYR A 349 -25.01 -30.70 -15.94
CA TYR A 349 -26.29 -30.02 -16.11
C TYR A 349 -26.29 -28.53 -15.72
N SER A 350 -25.66 -28.13 -14.61
CA SER A 350 -25.74 -26.76 -14.07
C SER A 350 -24.94 -25.76 -14.90
N TYR A 351 -23.79 -26.18 -15.43
CA TYR A 351 -22.96 -25.37 -16.33
C TYR A 351 -23.59 -25.23 -17.73
N GLN A 352 -24.35 -26.23 -18.19
CA GLN A 352 -25.17 -26.13 -19.40
C GLN A 352 -26.27 -25.07 -19.26
N TYR A 353 -26.92 -24.95 -18.11
CA TYR A 353 -27.93 -23.90 -17.89
C TYR A 353 -27.34 -22.50 -17.91
N ILE A 354 -26.19 -22.27 -17.27
CA ILE A 354 -25.48 -20.98 -17.28
C ILE A 354 -25.00 -20.65 -18.70
N ASN A 355 -24.37 -21.60 -19.40
CA ASN A 355 -23.90 -21.40 -20.78
C ASN A 355 -25.06 -21.17 -21.76
N LYS A 356 -26.20 -21.86 -21.57
CA LYS A 356 -27.41 -21.64 -22.39
C LYS A 356 -28.01 -20.26 -22.15
N ALA A 357 -27.98 -19.78 -20.91
CA ALA A 357 -28.49 -18.45 -20.60
C ALA A 357 -27.55 -17.34 -21.11
N ILE A 358 -26.23 -17.56 -21.06
CA ILE A 358 -25.24 -16.67 -21.69
C ILE A 358 -25.37 -16.72 -23.21
N SER A 359 -25.54 -17.90 -23.82
CA SER A 359 -25.68 -18.05 -25.27
C SER A 359 -26.89 -17.30 -25.80
N LEU A 360 -28.05 -17.43 -25.14
CA LEU A 360 -29.26 -16.68 -25.48
C LEU A 360 -29.05 -15.16 -25.35
N ALA A 361 -28.31 -14.70 -24.34
CA ALA A 361 -27.99 -13.28 -24.19
C ALA A 361 -27.07 -12.75 -25.30
N VAL A 362 -26.12 -13.56 -25.75
CA VAL A 362 -25.16 -13.22 -26.84
C VAL A 362 -25.80 -13.34 -28.22
N GLU A 363 -26.73 -14.28 -28.42
CA GLU A 363 -27.48 -14.45 -29.67
C GLU A 363 -28.44 -13.29 -29.94
N ASN A 364 -28.99 -12.69 -28.88
CA ASN A 364 -29.86 -11.52 -28.97
C ASN A 364 -29.10 -10.19 -29.20
N LEU A 365 -27.79 -10.22 -29.42
CA LEU A 365 -27.01 -9.07 -29.84
C LEU A 365 -27.09 -8.89 -31.36
N SER A 366 -27.09 -7.64 -31.82
CA SER A 366 -26.90 -7.36 -33.25
C SER A 366 -25.54 -7.89 -33.73
N ASP A 367 -25.43 -8.24 -35.02
CA ASP A 367 -24.18 -8.79 -35.58
C ASP A 367 -22.95 -7.93 -35.30
N ARG A 368 -23.13 -6.60 -35.30
CA ARG A 368 -22.09 -5.65 -34.96
C ARG A 368 -21.63 -5.78 -33.51
N LEU A 369 -22.56 -5.83 -32.56
CA LEU A 369 -22.26 -5.96 -31.14
C LEU A 369 -21.71 -7.35 -30.80
N LYS A 370 -22.21 -8.39 -31.46
CA LYS A 370 -21.73 -9.76 -31.31
C LYS A 370 -20.26 -9.89 -31.70
N LYS A 371 -19.86 -9.28 -32.84
CA LYS A 371 -18.45 -9.15 -33.23
C LYS A 371 -17.63 -8.43 -32.15
N CYS A 372 -18.07 -7.26 -31.70
CA CYS A 372 -17.38 -6.52 -30.63
C CYS A 372 -17.26 -7.33 -29.32
N PHE A 373 -18.28 -8.12 -28.97
CA PHE A 373 -18.28 -8.94 -27.76
C PHE A 373 -17.27 -10.08 -27.84
N TYR A 374 -17.07 -10.69 -29.01
CA TYR A 374 -16.08 -11.75 -29.19
C TYR A 374 -14.63 -11.29 -29.03
N HIS A 375 -14.32 -10.01 -29.26
CA HIS A 375 -13.00 -9.47 -28.95
C HIS A 375 -12.66 -9.57 -27.45
N PHE A 376 -13.63 -9.74 -26.54
CA PHE A 376 -13.32 -9.87 -25.12
C PHE A 376 -12.56 -11.16 -24.76
N VAL A 377 -12.61 -12.18 -25.62
CA VAL A 377 -12.00 -13.50 -25.37
C VAL A 377 -10.49 -13.44 -25.10
N VAL A 378 -9.81 -12.43 -25.64
CA VAL A 378 -8.35 -12.26 -25.55
C VAL A 378 -7.90 -11.64 -24.23
N PHE A 379 -8.81 -11.05 -23.44
CA PHE A 379 -8.46 -10.46 -22.16
C PHE A 379 -8.37 -11.53 -21.07
N ARG A 380 -7.46 -11.31 -20.11
CA ARG A 380 -7.38 -12.12 -18.89
C ARG A 380 -8.59 -11.82 -17.98
N GLU A 381 -8.91 -12.76 -17.10
CA GLU A 381 -9.92 -12.56 -16.05
C GLU A 381 -9.53 -11.41 -15.12
N ASP A 382 -10.52 -10.75 -14.51
CA ASP A 382 -10.33 -9.63 -13.58
C ASP A 382 -9.55 -8.41 -14.14
N VAL A 383 -9.40 -8.31 -15.46
CA VAL A 383 -8.83 -7.12 -16.12
C VAL A 383 -9.89 -6.02 -16.21
N ASN A 384 -9.49 -4.83 -15.80
CA ASN A 384 -10.31 -3.63 -15.89
C ASN A 384 -9.86 -2.77 -17.08
N LEU A 385 -10.75 -2.61 -18.05
CA LEU A 385 -10.48 -2.00 -19.35
C LEU A 385 -10.99 -0.56 -19.42
N ARG A 386 -10.11 0.35 -19.82
CA ARG A 386 -10.51 1.69 -20.23
C ARG A 386 -11.10 1.71 -21.65
N PRO A 387 -11.98 2.70 -21.96
CA PRO A 387 -12.50 2.90 -23.31
C PRO A 387 -11.42 2.98 -24.40
N GLU A 388 -10.26 3.55 -24.07
CA GLU A 388 -9.15 3.76 -25.01
C GLU A 388 -8.60 2.44 -25.58
N VAL A 389 -8.60 1.36 -24.80
CA VAL A 389 -8.18 0.02 -25.25
C VAL A 389 -9.10 -0.44 -26.38
N LEU A 390 -10.41 -0.41 -26.14
CA LEU A 390 -11.41 -0.92 -27.08
C LEU A 390 -11.60 0.02 -28.27
N ALA A 391 -11.40 1.33 -28.09
CA ALA A 391 -11.33 2.29 -29.19
C ALA A 391 -10.21 1.93 -30.17
N THR A 392 -9.04 1.55 -29.64
CA THR A 392 -7.89 1.09 -30.44
C THR A 392 -8.20 -0.25 -31.12
N VAL A 393 -8.69 -1.25 -30.36
CA VAL A 393 -8.98 -2.60 -30.87
C VAL A 393 -10.09 -2.62 -31.93
N TRP A 394 -11.09 -1.75 -31.81
CA TRP A 394 -12.19 -1.68 -32.78
C TRP A 394 -11.96 -0.65 -33.89
N GLY A 395 -10.88 0.14 -33.84
CA GLY A 395 -10.60 1.21 -34.81
C GLY A 395 -11.67 2.30 -34.82
N ILE A 396 -12.20 2.69 -33.66
CA ILE A 396 -13.27 3.70 -33.52
C ILE A 396 -12.90 4.78 -32.50
N SER A 397 -13.65 5.89 -32.49
CA SER A 397 -13.44 6.94 -31.48
C SER A 397 -13.81 6.47 -30.06
N LYS A 398 -13.15 7.04 -29.06
CA LYS A 398 -13.43 6.79 -27.62
C LYS A 398 -14.92 6.86 -27.29
N ILE A 399 -15.61 7.91 -27.75
CA ILE A 399 -17.03 8.13 -27.49
C ILE A 399 -17.88 6.99 -28.08
N ARG A 400 -17.54 6.51 -29.28
CA ARG A 400 -18.25 5.37 -29.89
C ARG A 400 -17.99 4.07 -29.13
N ALA A 401 -16.77 3.85 -28.64
CA ALA A 401 -16.46 2.72 -27.78
C ALA A 401 -17.28 2.79 -26.47
N GLU A 402 -17.34 3.94 -25.81
CA GLU A 402 -18.16 4.14 -24.60
C GLU A 402 -19.65 3.89 -24.83
N ASN A 403 -20.18 4.25 -25.99
CA ASN A 403 -21.57 3.97 -26.36
C ASN A 403 -21.83 2.46 -26.48
N ILE A 404 -20.95 1.74 -27.18
CA ILE A 404 -21.02 0.26 -27.30
C ILE A 404 -20.90 -0.39 -25.92
N MET A 405 -19.96 0.07 -25.11
CA MET A 405 -19.75 -0.45 -23.75
C MET A 405 -20.96 -0.17 -22.84
N THR A 406 -21.56 1.01 -22.95
CA THR A 406 -22.79 1.34 -22.24
C THR A 406 -23.95 0.44 -22.68
N GLU A 407 -24.02 0.04 -23.95
CA GLU A 407 -25.01 -0.91 -24.43
C GLU A 407 -24.81 -2.32 -23.83
N PHE A 408 -23.58 -2.80 -23.75
CA PHE A 408 -23.27 -4.06 -23.05
C PHE A 408 -23.59 -4.00 -21.55
N VAL A 409 -23.34 -2.86 -20.89
CA VAL A 409 -23.71 -2.64 -19.49
C VAL A 409 -25.23 -2.63 -19.30
N LYS A 410 -25.98 -1.98 -20.19
CA LYS A 410 -27.46 -1.99 -20.20
C LYS A 410 -28.02 -3.39 -20.37
N LYS A 411 -27.32 -4.24 -21.13
CA LYS A 411 -27.65 -5.66 -21.34
C LYS A 411 -27.05 -6.57 -20.27
N SER A 412 -26.42 -6.01 -19.24
CA SER A 412 -25.85 -6.76 -18.11
C SER A 412 -24.79 -7.80 -18.53
N LEU A 413 -24.09 -7.56 -19.65
CA LEU A 413 -22.97 -8.39 -20.14
C LEU A 413 -21.62 -7.90 -19.61
N LEU A 414 -21.55 -6.61 -19.26
CA LEU A 414 -20.37 -5.98 -18.68
C LEU A 414 -20.74 -5.21 -17.43
N GLY A 415 -19.75 -5.10 -16.56
CA GLY A 415 -19.80 -4.20 -15.44
C GLY A 415 -19.14 -2.85 -15.75
N ARG A 416 -19.56 -1.77 -15.06
CA ARG A 416 -18.99 -0.42 -15.19
C ARG A 416 -18.86 0.30 -13.86
N TYR A 417 -17.75 0.99 -13.65
CA TYR A 417 -17.48 1.85 -12.49
C TYR A 417 -16.77 3.14 -12.90
N TRP A 418 -16.95 4.18 -12.09
CA TRP A 418 -16.27 5.46 -12.25
C TRP A 418 -15.01 5.50 -11.40
N ASN A 419 -13.83 5.50 -12.03
CA ASN A 419 -12.57 5.66 -11.33
C ASN A 419 -12.27 7.15 -11.12
N LYS A 420 -12.23 7.57 -9.85
CA LYS A 420 -12.00 8.98 -9.46
C LYS A 420 -10.60 9.47 -9.86
N THR A 421 -9.57 8.65 -9.65
CA THR A 421 -8.16 9.00 -9.93
C THR A 421 -7.93 9.29 -11.42
N LEU A 422 -8.58 8.52 -12.29
CA LEU A 422 -8.43 8.64 -13.74
C LEU A 422 -9.43 9.58 -14.38
N SER A 423 -10.44 10.02 -13.63
CA SER A 423 -11.60 10.75 -14.15
C SER A 423 -12.21 10.06 -15.39
N SER A 424 -12.34 8.72 -15.34
CA SER A 424 -12.82 7.91 -16.46
C SER A 424 -13.62 6.70 -15.98
N TYR A 425 -14.56 6.25 -16.81
CA TYR A 425 -15.18 4.94 -16.64
C TYR A 425 -14.21 3.82 -16.95
N VAL A 426 -14.33 2.73 -16.20
CA VAL A 426 -13.61 1.48 -16.40
C VAL A 426 -14.62 0.34 -16.45
N TYR A 427 -14.35 -0.65 -17.30
CA TYR A 427 -15.27 -1.74 -17.59
C TYR A 427 -14.63 -3.10 -17.29
N GLY A 428 -15.41 -4.01 -16.73
CA GLY A 428 -14.99 -5.37 -16.44
C GLY A 428 -15.90 -6.38 -17.11
N VAL A 429 -15.30 -7.44 -17.67
CA VAL A 429 -16.00 -8.63 -18.15
C VAL A 429 -15.98 -9.64 -17.02
N HIS A 430 -17.12 -10.26 -16.71
CA HIS A 430 -17.16 -11.31 -15.70
C HIS A 430 -16.56 -12.62 -16.25
N ASP A 431 -15.83 -13.37 -15.42
CA ASP A 431 -15.13 -14.60 -15.83
C ASP A 431 -16.05 -15.59 -16.54
N LEU A 432 -17.30 -15.77 -16.07
CA LEU A 432 -18.27 -16.66 -16.70
C LEU A 432 -18.50 -16.34 -18.19
N PHE A 433 -18.47 -15.07 -18.59
CA PHE A 433 -18.57 -14.69 -20.00
C PHE A 433 -17.28 -15.01 -20.76
N LEU A 434 -16.11 -14.80 -20.16
CA LEU A 434 -14.82 -15.16 -20.76
C LEU A 434 -14.69 -16.69 -20.92
N ASP A 435 -15.09 -17.46 -19.90
CA ASP A 435 -15.12 -18.91 -19.89
C ASP A 435 -16.06 -19.45 -20.98
N TYR A 436 -17.25 -18.86 -21.12
CA TYR A 436 -18.18 -19.15 -22.21
C TYR A 436 -17.53 -18.88 -23.58
N LEU A 437 -16.93 -17.70 -23.79
CA LEU A 437 -16.29 -17.33 -25.05
C LEU A 437 -15.14 -18.28 -25.43
N ARG A 438 -14.29 -18.65 -24.46
CA ARG A 438 -13.17 -19.58 -24.66
C ARG A 438 -13.64 -21.02 -24.89
N THR A 439 -14.87 -21.35 -24.53
CA THR A 439 -15.46 -22.68 -24.77
C THR A 439 -16.14 -22.74 -26.13
N VAL A 440 -16.79 -21.66 -26.58
CA VAL A 440 -17.50 -21.60 -27.87
C VAL A 440 -16.56 -21.36 -29.05
N LEU A 441 -15.47 -20.62 -28.85
CA LEU A 441 -14.55 -20.26 -29.93
C LEU A 441 -13.39 -21.27 -30.07
N PRO A 442 -13.05 -21.71 -31.30
CA PRO A 442 -11.86 -22.52 -31.55
C PRO A 442 -10.57 -21.79 -31.17
N GLN A 443 -9.55 -22.53 -30.74
CA GLN A 443 -8.25 -21.97 -30.34
C GLN A 443 -7.59 -21.14 -31.45
N ASP A 444 -7.67 -21.58 -32.71
CA ASP A 444 -7.14 -20.80 -33.85
C ASP A 444 -7.85 -19.46 -34.02
N THR A 445 -9.15 -19.40 -33.71
CA THR A 445 -9.92 -18.15 -33.75
C THR A 445 -9.49 -17.23 -32.61
N ILE A 446 -9.28 -17.75 -31.40
CA ILE A 446 -8.75 -16.97 -30.27
C ILE A 446 -7.36 -16.42 -30.59
N LYS A 447 -6.47 -17.24 -31.17
CA LYS A 447 -5.15 -16.82 -31.67
C LYS A 447 -5.27 -15.70 -32.71
N SER A 448 -6.25 -15.76 -33.61
CA SER A 448 -6.51 -14.70 -34.59
C SER A 448 -6.97 -13.40 -33.94
N TYR A 449 -7.78 -13.44 -32.88
CA TYR A 449 -8.18 -12.23 -32.14
C TYR A 449 -7.00 -11.58 -31.42
N HIS A 450 -6.05 -12.36 -30.87
CA HIS A 450 -4.81 -11.82 -30.31
C HIS A 450 -3.98 -11.09 -31.38
N ARG A 451 -3.88 -11.65 -32.59
CA ARG A 451 -3.21 -10.99 -33.72
C ARG A 451 -3.93 -9.71 -34.14
N ASN A 452 -5.27 -9.74 -34.27
CA ASN A 452 -6.06 -8.56 -34.61
C ASN A 452 -5.88 -7.42 -33.60
N LEU A 453 -5.80 -7.74 -32.31
CA LEU A 453 -5.51 -6.74 -31.27
C LEU A 453 -4.15 -6.09 -31.52
N LEU A 454 -3.10 -6.90 -31.71
CA LEU A 454 -1.74 -6.40 -31.97
C LEU A 454 -1.68 -5.57 -33.26
N GLU A 455 -2.30 -6.04 -34.35
CA GLU A 455 -2.37 -5.30 -35.62
C GLU A 455 -3.08 -3.96 -35.47
N SER A 456 -4.15 -3.90 -34.67
CA SER A 456 -4.86 -2.65 -34.38
C SER A 456 -3.97 -1.65 -33.65
N TYR A 457 -3.20 -2.11 -32.64
CA TYR A 457 -2.19 -1.29 -31.98
C TYR A 457 -1.09 -0.84 -32.95
N LYS A 458 -0.60 -1.71 -33.84
CA LYS A 458 0.40 -1.36 -34.85
C LYS A 458 -0.12 -0.34 -35.87
N PHE A 459 -1.39 -0.42 -36.23
CA PHE A 459 -2.02 0.55 -37.15
C PHE A 459 -2.10 1.95 -36.54
N HIS A 460 -2.55 2.05 -35.27
CA HIS A 460 -2.67 3.33 -34.57
C HIS A 460 -1.34 3.87 -34.02
N PHE A 461 -0.43 2.97 -33.67
CA PHE A 461 0.87 3.27 -33.09
C PHE A 461 1.95 2.45 -33.83
N PRO A 462 2.46 2.95 -34.99
CA PRO A 462 3.40 2.21 -35.83
C PRO A 462 4.74 1.92 -35.14
N ASP A 463 5.11 2.78 -34.17
CA ASP A 463 6.34 2.65 -33.40
C ASP A 463 6.03 2.10 -32.01
N TRP A 464 6.28 0.80 -31.84
CA TRP A 464 6.11 0.11 -30.57
C TRP A 464 7.25 0.37 -29.57
N THR A 465 8.33 1.04 -29.99
CA THR A 465 9.43 1.37 -29.09
C THR A 465 9.00 2.49 -28.15
N SER A 466 8.71 3.68 -28.66
CA SER A 466 8.49 4.86 -27.81
C SER A 466 7.05 5.37 -27.76
N LYS A 467 6.17 4.95 -28.70
CA LYS A 467 4.89 5.64 -28.98
C LYS A 467 3.63 4.85 -28.62
N LEU A 468 3.74 3.78 -27.84
CA LEU A 468 2.56 3.11 -27.31
C LEU A 468 1.78 4.03 -26.33
N PRO A 469 0.45 3.90 -26.26
CA PRO A 469 -0.37 4.78 -25.45
C PRO A 469 -0.14 4.55 -23.96
N LYS A 470 0.44 5.54 -23.27
CA LYS A 470 0.65 5.51 -21.81
C LYS A 470 -0.65 5.55 -20.99
N ASN A 471 -1.73 6.06 -21.57
CA ASN A 471 -2.98 6.36 -20.86
C ASN A 471 -4.04 5.25 -20.98
N ASP A 472 -3.78 4.18 -21.75
CA ASP A 472 -4.79 3.16 -22.06
C ASP A 472 -4.96 2.10 -20.97
N ASN A 473 -4.16 2.13 -19.89
CA ASN A 473 -4.15 1.21 -18.76
C ASN A 473 -3.89 -0.28 -19.01
N TYR A 474 -3.49 -0.66 -20.24
CA TYR A 474 -3.49 -2.07 -20.62
C TYR A 474 -2.23 -2.51 -21.38
N ILE A 475 -1.86 -1.86 -22.48
CA ILE A 475 -0.92 -2.48 -23.43
C ILE A 475 0.47 -2.73 -22.83
N TYR A 476 0.99 -1.81 -22.03
CA TYR A 476 2.31 -1.98 -21.40
C TYR A 476 2.38 -3.16 -20.44
N TYR A 477 1.27 -3.53 -19.80
CA TYR A 477 1.18 -4.67 -18.88
C TYR A 477 1.04 -6.02 -19.61
N TYR A 478 0.37 -6.04 -20.77
CA TYR A 478 -0.06 -7.29 -21.42
C TYR A 478 0.49 -7.50 -22.83
N LEU A 479 1.39 -6.65 -23.32
CA LEU A 479 2.01 -6.79 -24.64
C LEU A 479 2.69 -8.16 -24.80
N GLY A 480 3.55 -8.56 -23.86
CA GLY A 480 4.20 -9.86 -23.88
C GLY A 480 3.19 -11.02 -23.85
N TYR A 481 2.09 -10.90 -23.09
CA TYR A 481 1.04 -11.92 -23.04
C TYR A 481 0.40 -12.13 -24.41
N HIS A 482 0.06 -11.04 -25.12
CA HIS A 482 -0.51 -11.12 -26.45
C HIS A 482 0.48 -11.59 -27.51
N LEU A 483 1.76 -11.18 -27.44
CA LEU A 483 2.79 -11.67 -28.35
C LEU A 483 2.98 -13.19 -28.23
N MET A 484 2.98 -13.71 -27.01
CA MET A 484 3.06 -15.14 -26.75
C MET A 484 1.82 -15.87 -27.28
N ALA A 485 0.61 -15.39 -26.95
CA ALA A 485 -0.65 -16.01 -27.37
C ALA A 485 -0.86 -15.96 -28.90
N ALA A 486 -0.36 -14.92 -29.57
CA ALA A 486 -0.37 -14.78 -31.03
C ALA A 486 0.73 -15.60 -31.74
N ASP A 487 1.66 -16.20 -30.98
CA ASP A 487 2.83 -16.94 -31.47
C ASP A 487 3.79 -16.07 -32.30
N LEU A 488 4.00 -14.83 -31.85
CA LEU A 488 4.87 -13.83 -32.48
C LEU A 488 6.20 -13.66 -31.72
N LYS A 489 6.82 -14.79 -31.37
CA LYS A 489 7.99 -14.87 -30.47
C LYS A 489 9.19 -14.02 -30.90
N GLN A 490 9.38 -13.82 -32.21
CA GLN A 490 10.48 -13.01 -32.77
C GLN A 490 10.46 -11.54 -32.36
N HIS A 491 9.33 -11.00 -31.91
CA HIS A 491 9.22 -9.60 -31.51
C HIS A 491 9.72 -9.34 -30.07
N PHE A 492 9.89 -10.38 -29.24
CA PHE A 492 10.34 -10.21 -27.85
C PHE A 492 11.74 -9.61 -27.79
N THR A 493 12.71 -10.19 -28.49
CA THR A 493 14.09 -9.69 -28.53
C THR A 493 14.13 -8.24 -29.02
N LEU A 494 13.42 -7.91 -30.10
CA LEU A 494 13.40 -6.55 -30.67
C LEU A 494 12.83 -5.50 -29.72
N ILE A 495 11.78 -5.84 -28.96
CA ILE A 495 11.07 -4.90 -28.09
C ILE A 495 11.76 -4.77 -26.73
N TYR A 496 12.10 -5.90 -26.08
CA TYR A 496 12.64 -5.90 -24.72
C TYR A 496 14.15 -5.60 -24.65
N THR A 497 14.84 -5.47 -25.78
CA THR A 497 16.23 -4.96 -25.81
C THR A 497 16.30 -3.49 -26.18
N ASP A 498 15.21 -2.89 -26.66
CA ASP A 498 15.17 -1.49 -27.05
C ASP A 498 15.02 -0.57 -25.84
N LEU A 499 16.03 0.28 -25.59
CA LEU A 499 16.03 1.18 -24.42
C LEU A 499 14.85 2.18 -24.43
N GLU A 500 14.34 2.59 -25.60
CA GLU A 500 13.21 3.53 -25.66
C GLU A 500 11.91 2.84 -25.23
N PHE A 501 11.71 1.57 -25.59
CA PHE A 501 10.63 0.76 -25.05
C PHE A 501 10.73 0.56 -23.55
N LEU A 502 11.92 0.20 -23.05
CA LEU A 502 12.12 -0.01 -21.63
C LEU A 502 11.83 1.26 -20.83
N GLU A 503 12.29 2.43 -21.29
CA GLU A 503 11.97 3.72 -20.68
C GLU A 503 10.47 4.02 -20.73
N ALA A 504 9.83 3.87 -21.89
CA ALA A 504 8.41 4.17 -22.04
C ALA A 504 7.54 3.24 -21.18
N LYS A 505 7.91 1.96 -21.08
CA LYS A 505 7.26 0.99 -20.20
C LYS A 505 7.52 1.35 -18.73
N LEU A 506 8.75 1.57 -18.31
CA LEU A 506 9.10 1.95 -16.93
C LEU A 506 8.42 3.24 -16.46
N GLN A 507 8.12 4.17 -17.36
CA GLN A 507 7.34 5.38 -17.03
C GLN A 507 5.83 5.12 -16.92
N ALA A 508 5.31 4.09 -17.60
CA ALA A 508 3.89 3.75 -17.61
C ALA A 508 3.51 2.73 -16.52
N VAL A 509 4.44 1.84 -16.15
CA VAL A 509 4.25 0.77 -15.16
C VAL A 509 5.32 0.82 -14.06
N GLU A 510 5.10 0.11 -12.97
CA GLU A 510 6.12 -0.02 -11.92
C GLU A 510 7.34 -0.82 -12.43
N PRO A 511 8.58 -0.50 -12.02
CA PRO A 511 9.78 -1.18 -12.49
C PRO A 511 9.76 -2.70 -12.38
N PHE A 512 9.05 -3.19 -11.37
CA PHE A 512 8.89 -4.60 -11.11
C PHE A 512 8.14 -5.35 -12.23
N ASP A 513 7.15 -4.73 -12.88
CA ASP A 513 6.40 -5.37 -13.97
C ASP A 513 7.32 -5.74 -15.15
N LEU A 514 8.29 -4.87 -15.46
CA LEU A 514 9.29 -5.16 -16.48
C LEU A 514 10.25 -6.28 -16.06
N ILE A 515 10.69 -6.30 -14.80
CA ILE A 515 11.57 -7.37 -14.27
C ILE A 515 10.88 -8.75 -14.36
N LEU A 516 9.56 -8.79 -14.17
CA LEU A 516 8.77 -10.00 -14.35
C LEU A 516 8.72 -10.45 -15.80
N ASP A 517 8.54 -9.55 -16.75
CA ASP A 517 8.57 -9.90 -18.16
C ASP A 517 9.92 -10.52 -18.56
N PHE A 518 11.04 -9.95 -18.09
CA PHE A 518 12.37 -10.53 -18.28
C PHE A 518 12.53 -11.92 -17.66
N SER A 519 11.79 -12.20 -16.59
CA SER A 519 11.82 -13.50 -15.91
C SER A 519 10.87 -14.51 -16.56
N ARG A 520 9.72 -14.07 -17.07
CA ARG A 520 8.68 -14.90 -17.69
C ARG A 520 9.00 -15.26 -19.13
N TYR A 521 9.54 -14.30 -19.88
CA TYR A 521 9.82 -14.44 -21.31
C TYR A 521 11.31 -14.56 -21.59
N SER A 522 12.11 -15.01 -20.60
CA SER A 522 13.57 -15.09 -20.70
C SER A 522 14.00 -15.81 -21.97
N ASP A 523 13.42 -16.97 -22.26
CA ASP A 523 13.80 -17.79 -23.42
C ASP A 523 13.49 -17.09 -24.75
N GLN A 524 12.40 -16.32 -24.82
CA GLN A 524 12.00 -15.61 -26.03
C GLN A 524 12.79 -14.31 -26.22
N ILE A 525 13.19 -13.65 -25.13
CA ILE A 525 14.04 -12.47 -25.16
C ILE A 525 15.49 -12.88 -25.51
N GLU A 526 15.98 -13.99 -24.96
CA GLU A 526 17.32 -14.57 -25.20
C GLU A 526 17.51 -15.10 -26.62
N ASN A 527 16.44 -15.25 -27.39
CA ASN A 527 16.51 -15.84 -28.72
C ASN A 527 17.40 -15.01 -29.67
N GLY A 528 18.65 -15.46 -29.88
CA GLY A 528 19.64 -14.82 -30.74
C GLY A 528 20.63 -13.89 -30.04
N MET A 529 20.60 -13.77 -28.71
CA MET A 529 21.43 -12.82 -27.94
C MET A 529 22.27 -13.52 -26.86
N ASN A 530 23.37 -12.90 -26.41
CA ASN A 530 24.23 -13.49 -25.38
C ASN A 530 23.57 -13.37 -23.99
N LYS A 531 23.49 -14.48 -23.24
CA LYS A 531 22.94 -14.53 -21.87
C LYS A 531 23.56 -13.49 -20.93
N MET A 532 24.84 -13.14 -21.12
CA MET A 532 25.50 -12.11 -20.32
C MET A 532 24.93 -10.70 -20.57
N GLU A 533 24.50 -10.39 -21.79
CA GLU A 533 23.97 -9.07 -22.16
C GLU A 533 22.58 -8.85 -21.56
N ILE A 534 21.72 -9.87 -21.63
CA ILE A 534 20.38 -9.82 -21.00
C ILE A 534 20.49 -9.76 -19.49
N LYS A 535 21.45 -10.49 -18.91
CA LYS A 535 21.75 -10.38 -17.48
C LYS A 535 22.15 -8.95 -17.11
N ALA A 536 23.05 -8.32 -17.88
CA ALA A 536 23.45 -6.94 -17.64
C ALA A 536 22.27 -5.95 -17.76
N LEU A 537 21.39 -6.14 -18.75
CA LEU A 537 20.20 -5.31 -18.92
C LEU A 537 19.20 -5.47 -17.76
N LYS A 538 19.02 -6.71 -17.27
CA LYS A 538 18.18 -6.99 -16.09
C LYS A 538 18.77 -6.35 -14.82
N GLU A 539 20.07 -6.48 -14.58
CA GLU A 539 20.77 -5.85 -13.45
C GLU A 539 20.61 -4.32 -13.51
N PHE A 540 20.76 -3.72 -14.70
CA PHE A 540 20.54 -2.30 -14.94
C PHE A 540 19.11 -1.85 -14.61
N ILE A 541 18.08 -2.60 -15.05
CA ILE A 541 16.67 -2.28 -14.72
C ILE A 541 16.39 -2.44 -13.23
N GLU A 542 16.96 -3.47 -12.58
CA GLU A 542 16.83 -3.68 -11.14
C GLU A 542 17.46 -2.53 -10.32
N GLN A 543 18.55 -1.94 -10.82
CA GLN A 543 19.26 -0.84 -10.17
C GLN A 543 18.61 0.53 -10.45
N TYR A 544 18.34 0.84 -11.71
CA TYR A 544 17.94 2.19 -12.16
C TYR A 544 16.46 2.32 -12.51
N GLY A 545 15.70 1.23 -12.56
CA GLY A 545 14.27 1.23 -12.88
C GLY A 545 13.44 2.25 -12.09
N PRO A 546 13.60 2.39 -10.75
CA PRO A 546 12.88 3.40 -9.96
C PRO A 546 13.20 4.84 -10.36
N ALA A 547 14.44 5.12 -10.77
CA ALA A 547 14.86 6.45 -11.23
C ALA A 547 14.24 6.78 -12.60
N ILE A 548 14.20 5.79 -13.51
CA ILE A 548 13.58 5.92 -14.84
C ILE A 548 12.06 6.13 -14.71
N HIS A 549 11.42 5.41 -13.79
CA HIS A 549 9.99 5.58 -13.48
C HIS A 549 9.65 7.02 -13.04
N LYS A 550 10.57 7.69 -12.32
CA LYS A 550 10.45 9.09 -11.92
C LYS A 550 10.77 10.09 -13.05
N GLY A 551 11.18 9.62 -14.22
CA GLY A 551 11.43 10.44 -15.41
C GLY A 551 12.90 10.75 -15.71
N MET A 552 13.86 10.06 -15.07
CA MET A 552 15.27 10.16 -15.48
C MET A 552 15.50 9.51 -16.85
N ASP A 553 16.40 10.09 -17.65
CA ASP A 553 16.71 9.59 -19.00
C ASP A 553 17.47 8.26 -18.93
N ILE A 554 16.91 7.20 -19.52
CA ILE A 554 17.52 5.88 -19.55
C ILE A 554 18.90 5.88 -20.22
N ALA A 555 19.12 6.69 -21.26
CA ALA A 555 20.38 6.77 -21.99
C ALA A 555 21.48 7.34 -21.10
N GLN A 556 21.15 8.33 -20.26
CA GLN A 556 22.11 8.92 -19.33
C GLN A 556 22.49 7.94 -18.22
N LEU A 557 21.53 7.18 -17.70
CA LEU A 557 21.81 6.14 -16.71
C LEU A 557 22.62 5.00 -17.33
N ALA A 558 22.31 4.62 -18.56
CA ALA A 558 23.07 3.60 -19.29
C ALA A 558 24.53 4.04 -19.55
N LEU A 559 24.79 5.33 -19.80
CA LEU A 559 26.15 5.87 -19.93
C LEU A 559 26.96 5.79 -18.62
N GLN A 560 26.32 5.64 -17.47
CA GLN A 560 27.00 5.42 -16.19
C GLN A 560 27.47 3.97 -16.02
N GLU A 561 26.96 3.01 -16.80
CA GLU A 561 27.46 1.64 -16.76
C GLU A 561 28.90 1.53 -17.27
N SER A 562 29.59 0.44 -16.94
CA SER A 562 30.95 0.17 -17.41
C SER A 562 31.04 0.32 -18.94
N PRO A 563 32.07 1.02 -19.48
CA PRO A 563 32.22 1.25 -20.92
C PRO A 563 32.19 -0.03 -21.78
N ASP A 564 32.63 -1.16 -21.20
CA ASP A 564 32.65 -2.45 -21.88
C ASP A 564 31.28 -3.15 -21.90
N SER A 565 30.37 -2.74 -21.02
CA SER A 565 29.05 -3.33 -20.87
C SER A 565 28.18 -3.12 -22.12
N TYR A 566 27.29 -4.09 -22.34
CA TYR A 566 26.29 -3.99 -23.41
C TYR A 566 25.37 -2.78 -23.24
N VAL A 567 24.93 -2.52 -22.00
CA VAL A 567 24.02 -1.42 -21.66
C VAL A 567 24.65 -0.05 -21.96
N HIS A 568 25.92 0.15 -21.62
CA HIS A 568 26.65 1.39 -21.95
C HIS A 568 26.70 1.65 -23.45
N LYS A 569 27.03 0.60 -24.24
CA LYS A 569 27.09 0.70 -25.71
C LYS A 569 25.73 1.08 -26.30
N MET A 570 24.64 0.49 -25.83
CA MET A 570 23.29 0.87 -26.22
C MET A 570 22.94 2.29 -25.80
N GLY A 571 23.28 2.67 -24.56
CA GLY A 571 23.08 4.01 -24.03
C GLY A 571 23.76 5.07 -24.89
N LYS A 572 25.00 4.81 -25.33
CA LYS A 572 25.75 5.70 -26.23
C LYS A 572 25.10 5.84 -27.60
N VAL A 573 24.57 4.75 -28.17
CA VAL A 573 23.82 4.80 -29.44
C VAL A 573 22.56 5.66 -29.29
N LEU A 574 21.79 5.44 -28.22
CA LEU A 574 20.57 6.20 -27.96
C LEU A 574 20.88 7.68 -27.67
N ALA A 575 21.92 7.96 -26.89
CA ALA A 575 22.39 9.31 -26.61
C ALA A 575 22.78 10.06 -27.88
N LYS A 576 23.55 9.43 -28.79
CA LYS A 576 23.86 10.01 -30.11
C LYS A 576 22.61 10.29 -30.95
N LYS A 577 21.62 9.38 -30.92
CA LYS A 577 20.34 9.54 -31.64
C LYS A 577 19.55 10.75 -31.10
N ARG A 578 19.38 10.85 -29.77
CA ARG A 578 18.65 11.93 -29.08
C ARG A 578 19.38 13.27 -29.13
N ASN A 579 20.70 13.26 -29.10
CA ASN A 579 21.50 14.47 -29.28
C ASN A 579 21.26 15.08 -30.68
N LYS A 580 21.19 14.25 -31.74
CA LYS A 580 20.88 14.71 -33.11
C LYS A 580 19.43 15.16 -33.30
N THR A 581 18.48 14.48 -32.67
CA THR A 581 17.04 14.71 -32.89
C THR A 581 16.45 15.75 -31.94
N ASP A 582 16.82 15.69 -30.66
CA ASP A 582 16.24 16.48 -29.57
C ASP A 582 17.22 17.50 -28.98
N LYS A 583 18.45 17.62 -29.52
CA LYS A 583 19.54 18.49 -29.00
C LYS A 583 19.84 18.26 -27.51
N LYS A 584 19.71 17.01 -27.05
CA LYS A 584 19.94 16.64 -25.66
C LYS A 584 21.43 16.48 -25.37
N CYS A 585 21.91 17.06 -24.27
CA CYS A 585 23.27 16.90 -23.78
C CYS A 585 23.33 15.81 -22.71
N TYR A 586 24.51 15.19 -22.58
CA TYR A 586 24.75 14.10 -21.64
C TYR A 586 25.98 14.38 -20.78
N ILE A 587 26.05 13.76 -19.61
CA ILE A 587 27.16 13.82 -18.68
C ILE A 587 28.00 12.56 -18.88
N GLU A 588 29.27 12.72 -19.25
CA GLU A 588 30.24 11.63 -19.32
C GLU A 588 31.10 11.63 -18.06
N PHE A 589 31.56 10.43 -17.67
CA PHE A 589 32.44 10.20 -16.54
C PHE A 589 33.78 9.62 -17.05
N PRO A 590 34.74 10.46 -17.50
CA PRO A 590 35.88 10.03 -18.31
C PRO A 590 36.84 9.03 -17.62
N HIS A 591 36.86 9.02 -16.29
CA HIS A 591 37.79 8.22 -15.47
C HIS A 591 37.07 7.28 -14.50
N HIS A 592 35.81 6.96 -14.77
CA HIS A 592 34.98 6.19 -13.85
C HIS A 592 35.32 4.69 -13.89
N GLN A 593 36.02 4.20 -12.86
CA GLN A 593 35.88 2.83 -12.43
C GLN A 593 34.83 2.83 -11.33
N ILE A 594 33.59 2.48 -11.65
CA ILE A 594 32.61 2.17 -10.61
C ILE A 594 33.11 0.89 -9.94
N GLU A 595 33.76 1.00 -8.79
CA GLU A 595 33.66 -0.06 -7.80
C GLU A 595 32.16 -0.17 -7.50
N LYS A 596 31.55 -1.34 -7.79
CA LYS A 596 30.12 -1.60 -7.53
C LYS A 596 29.82 -1.30 -6.05
N GLY A 597 29.39 -0.09 -5.75
CA GLY A 597 29.28 0.42 -4.38
C GLY A 597 28.20 1.48 -4.17
N ASP A 598 27.81 2.24 -5.19
CA ASP A 598 26.69 3.18 -5.07
C ASP A 598 25.36 2.44 -5.15
N TRP A 599 24.94 1.89 -4.03
CA TRP A 599 23.66 1.23 -3.91
C TRP A 599 22.52 2.26 -3.90
N ILE A 600 21.66 2.22 -4.91
CA ILE A 600 20.44 3.05 -4.96
C ILE A 600 19.38 2.42 -4.04
N PRO A 601 18.79 3.18 -3.09
CA PRO A 601 17.61 2.80 -2.33
C PRO A 601 16.54 2.11 -3.15
N ARG A 602 16.30 0.84 -2.84
CA ARG A 602 15.07 0.16 -3.24
C ARG A 602 13.92 0.79 -2.48
N VAL A 603 13.02 1.45 -3.21
CA VAL A 603 11.89 2.17 -2.64
C VAL A 603 10.59 1.44 -2.98
N ILE A 604 9.77 1.20 -1.96
CA ILE A 604 8.39 0.74 -2.09
C ILE A 604 7.48 1.94 -1.83
N ASN A 605 6.68 2.33 -2.82
CA ASN A 605 5.70 3.40 -2.67
C ASN A 605 4.34 2.81 -2.30
N MET A 606 3.87 3.02 -1.06
CA MET A 606 2.57 2.57 -0.61
C MET A 606 1.51 3.58 -1.07
N ARG A 607 0.45 3.10 -1.75
CA ARG A 607 -0.60 3.98 -2.30
C ARG A 607 -1.64 4.33 -1.23
N ASP A 608 -1.93 5.62 -1.10
CA ASP A 608 -3.01 6.26 -0.33
C ASP A 608 -3.15 5.91 1.18
N LYS A 609 -2.23 5.13 1.76
CA LYS A 609 -2.27 4.74 3.18
C LYS A 609 -0.92 4.93 3.87
N LYS A 610 -0.97 5.57 5.03
CA LYS A 610 0.20 5.81 5.89
C LYS A 610 0.71 4.49 6.46
N VAL A 611 2.02 4.28 6.34
CA VAL A 611 2.74 3.17 6.95
C VAL A 611 2.82 3.41 8.47
N THR A 612 2.33 2.44 9.25
CA THR A 612 2.29 2.52 10.72
C THR A 612 3.40 1.71 11.39
N ALA A 613 3.82 0.59 10.78
CA ALA A 613 4.92 -0.23 11.28
C ALA A 613 5.58 -1.03 10.16
N VAL A 614 6.85 -1.37 10.32
CA VAL A 614 7.61 -2.24 9.40
C VAL A 614 8.45 -3.24 10.21
N CYS A 615 8.63 -4.46 9.69
CA CYS A 615 9.55 -5.43 10.28
C CYS A 615 10.13 -6.38 9.22
N PHE A 616 11.24 -7.02 9.54
CA PHE A 616 11.81 -8.07 8.69
C PHE A 616 11.20 -9.43 9.05
N ALA A 617 10.47 -10.04 8.11
CA ALA A 617 10.03 -11.42 8.25
C ALA A 617 11.21 -12.39 8.20
N HIS A 618 12.01 -12.31 7.13
CA HIS A 618 13.19 -13.15 6.90
C HIS A 618 14.39 -12.30 6.43
N SER A 619 15.50 -12.93 6.05
CA SER A 619 16.60 -12.22 5.36
C SER A 619 16.19 -11.67 3.98
N THR A 620 15.15 -12.23 3.38
CA THR A 620 14.69 -11.91 2.02
C THR A 620 13.29 -11.30 1.98
N HIS A 621 12.62 -11.14 3.13
CA HIS A 621 11.22 -10.75 3.22
C HIS A 621 10.97 -9.72 4.32
N ILE A 622 10.06 -8.78 4.06
CA ILE A 622 9.69 -7.68 4.95
C ILE A 622 8.17 -7.59 5.04
N VAL A 623 7.66 -7.11 6.17
CA VAL A 623 6.24 -6.87 6.39
C VAL A 623 6.02 -5.38 6.58
N ILE A 624 5.00 -4.85 5.90
CA ILE A 624 4.60 -3.45 5.96
C ILE A 624 3.17 -3.40 6.49
N ALA A 625 2.96 -2.70 7.61
CA ALA A 625 1.66 -2.42 8.19
C ALA A 625 1.22 -0.99 7.86
N MET A 626 -0.05 -0.83 7.52
CA MET A 626 -0.65 0.44 7.10
C MET A 626 -1.89 0.78 7.92
N LYS A 627 -2.25 2.06 7.88
CA LYS A 627 -3.46 2.59 8.50
C LYS A 627 -4.72 1.82 8.07
N GLY A 628 -5.62 1.54 9.02
CA GLY A 628 -6.87 0.81 8.79
C GLY A 628 -6.75 -0.71 8.78
N GLY A 629 -5.70 -1.28 9.38
CA GLY A 629 -5.60 -2.73 9.62
C GLY A 629 -5.02 -3.54 8.46
N TYR A 630 -4.38 -2.88 7.49
CA TYR A 630 -3.81 -3.55 6.32
C TYR A 630 -2.37 -3.97 6.59
N LEU A 631 -2.04 -5.25 6.41
CA LEU A 631 -0.66 -5.72 6.38
C LEU A 631 -0.33 -6.38 5.05
N GLU A 632 0.88 -6.17 4.58
CA GLU A 632 1.41 -6.77 3.36
C GLU A 632 2.80 -7.36 3.60
N LEU A 633 3.03 -8.57 3.09
CA LEU A 633 4.34 -9.22 3.02
C LEU A 633 4.96 -8.92 1.66
N TRP A 634 6.19 -8.44 1.70
CA TRP A 634 7.00 -8.10 0.54
C TRP A 634 8.31 -8.88 0.57
N ASN A 635 8.94 -9.06 -0.59
CA ASN A 635 10.33 -9.49 -0.64
C ASN A 635 11.28 -8.30 -0.82
N MET A 636 12.58 -8.56 -0.68
CA MET A 636 13.63 -7.55 -0.84
C MET A 636 13.75 -7.00 -2.28
N LYS A 637 13.08 -7.62 -3.27
CA LYS A 637 12.96 -7.13 -4.64
C LYS A 637 11.73 -6.21 -4.84
N CYS A 638 11.13 -5.72 -3.75
CA CYS A 638 9.94 -4.88 -3.77
C CYS A 638 8.74 -5.56 -4.42
N ILE A 639 8.61 -6.88 -4.25
CA ILE A 639 7.46 -7.65 -4.73
C ILE A 639 6.52 -7.90 -3.56
N ARG A 640 5.26 -7.50 -3.70
CA ARG A 640 4.21 -7.89 -2.76
C ARG A 640 3.85 -9.36 -2.97
N LEU A 641 4.12 -10.18 -1.96
CA LEU A 641 3.87 -11.62 -1.97
C LEU A 641 2.48 -11.98 -1.47
N ARG A 642 2.04 -11.35 -0.37
CA ARG A 642 0.84 -11.74 0.36
C ARG A 642 0.25 -10.54 1.10
N ASN A 643 -1.07 -10.54 1.25
CA ASN A 643 -1.76 -9.59 2.13
C ASN A 643 -2.26 -10.36 3.37
N PHE A 644 -2.40 -9.67 4.49
CA PHE A 644 -3.08 -10.22 5.67
C PHE A 644 -4.30 -9.36 5.94
N VAL A 645 -5.44 -10.04 6.15
CA VAL A 645 -6.73 -9.37 6.22
C VAL A 645 -7.40 -9.73 7.52
N GLY A 646 -7.85 -8.68 8.22
CA GLY A 646 -8.93 -8.80 9.17
C GLY A 646 -8.82 -7.93 10.42
N HIS A 647 -7.70 -7.24 10.67
CA HIS A 647 -7.72 -6.15 11.64
C HIS A 647 -8.74 -5.07 11.22
N LEU A 648 -9.46 -4.52 12.20
CA LEU A 648 -10.49 -3.48 12.01
C LEU A 648 -9.99 -2.10 12.43
N GLY A 649 -8.80 -2.02 13.02
CA GLY A 649 -8.17 -0.80 13.52
C GLY A 649 -6.73 -0.65 13.05
N ASP A 650 -6.11 0.49 13.38
CA ASP A 650 -4.71 0.75 13.05
C ASP A 650 -3.78 -0.21 13.78
N ILE A 651 -2.85 -0.81 13.05
CA ILE A 651 -1.82 -1.68 13.60
C ILE A 651 -0.80 -0.83 14.35
N THR A 652 -0.59 -1.15 15.62
CA THR A 652 0.30 -0.44 16.55
C THR A 652 1.71 -1.02 16.57
N TYR A 653 1.83 -2.34 16.42
CA TYR A 653 3.11 -3.04 16.47
C TYR A 653 3.06 -4.36 15.70
N ILE A 654 4.20 -4.77 15.12
CA ILE A 654 4.37 -6.05 14.41
C ILE A 654 5.71 -6.69 14.76
N THR A 655 5.72 -8.01 14.96
CA THR A 655 6.95 -8.78 15.24
C THR A 655 6.83 -10.23 14.77
N THR A 656 7.95 -10.92 14.60
CA THR A 656 7.99 -12.35 14.22
C THR A 656 8.44 -13.23 15.37
N ASN A 657 8.09 -14.52 15.36
CA ASN A 657 8.71 -15.49 16.26
C ASN A 657 10.19 -15.75 15.90
N ASN A 658 10.93 -16.42 16.79
CA ASN A 658 12.34 -16.77 16.60
C ASN A 658 12.60 -17.58 15.33
N GLU A 659 11.70 -18.51 15.00
CA GLU A 659 11.76 -19.34 13.78
C GLU A 659 11.31 -18.58 12.51
N GLN A 660 10.75 -17.38 12.66
CA GLN A 660 10.21 -16.52 11.60
C GLN A 660 9.05 -17.16 10.79
N THR A 661 8.43 -18.21 11.31
CA THR A 661 7.28 -18.91 10.70
C THR A 661 5.95 -18.21 10.98
N ARG A 662 5.91 -17.32 11.98
CA ARG A 662 4.70 -16.64 12.44
C ARG A 662 4.93 -15.14 12.58
N LEU A 663 3.92 -14.36 12.20
CA LEU A 663 3.84 -12.91 12.40
C LEU A 663 2.79 -12.62 13.48
N PHE A 664 3.12 -11.73 14.40
CA PHE A 664 2.21 -11.17 15.39
C PHE A 664 1.94 -9.72 15.07
N SER A 665 0.67 -9.32 15.10
CA SER A 665 0.28 -7.91 14.94
C SER A 665 -0.67 -7.47 16.04
N CYS A 666 -0.37 -6.32 16.64
CA CYS A 666 -1.20 -5.64 17.62
C CYS A 666 -1.97 -4.50 16.95
N SER A 667 -3.20 -4.25 17.38
CA SER A 667 -4.06 -3.24 16.76
C SER A 667 -4.91 -2.46 17.76
N LYS A 668 -5.30 -1.25 17.35
CA LYS A 668 -6.28 -0.42 18.06
C LYS A 668 -7.69 -1.02 18.13
N ASP A 669 -7.97 -2.05 17.34
CA ASP A 669 -9.20 -2.83 17.44
C ASP A 669 -9.26 -3.74 18.69
N LYS A 670 -8.24 -3.65 19.57
CA LYS A 670 -8.11 -4.44 20.80
C LYS A 670 -7.85 -5.92 20.55
N THR A 671 -7.29 -6.26 19.39
CA THR A 671 -6.94 -7.64 19.05
C THR A 671 -5.44 -7.79 18.80
N ILE A 672 -4.95 -8.99 19.10
CA ILE A 672 -3.70 -9.50 18.56
C ILE A 672 -4.01 -10.62 17.59
N ARG A 673 -3.39 -10.58 16.43
CA ARG A 673 -3.54 -11.59 15.40
C ARG A 673 -2.22 -12.27 15.11
N VAL A 674 -2.29 -13.59 14.95
CA VAL A 674 -1.17 -14.45 14.59
C VAL A 674 -1.36 -14.90 13.15
N TRP A 675 -0.37 -14.69 12.30
CA TRP A 675 -0.43 -15.01 10.87
C TRP A 675 0.62 -16.04 10.48
N ASN A 676 0.33 -16.82 9.44
CA ASN A 676 1.32 -17.72 8.86
C ASN A 676 2.24 -16.96 7.90
N LEU A 677 3.55 -16.98 8.17
CA LEU A 677 4.56 -16.44 7.25
C LEU A 677 5.08 -17.47 6.26
N GLU A 678 4.84 -18.78 6.47
CA GLU A 678 5.24 -19.81 5.52
C GLU A 678 4.56 -19.57 4.17
N LEU A 679 5.39 -19.43 3.14
CA LEU A 679 4.98 -19.31 1.76
C LEU A 679 4.86 -20.70 1.14
N ASP A 680 3.82 -20.94 0.35
CA ASP A 680 3.81 -22.11 -0.52
C ASP A 680 4.98 -22.00 -1.50
N LYS A 681 5.74 -23.07 -1.69
CA LYS A 681 6.85 -23.12 -2.68
C LYS A 681 6.40 -22.66 -4.07
N ASN A 682 5.14 -22.95 -4.43
CA ASN A 682 4.53 -22.52 -5.68
C ASN A 682 4.40 -20.99 -5.81
N ILE A 683 4.33 -20.21 -4.71
CA ILE A 683 4.23 -18.74 -4.75
C ILE A 683 5.60 -18.08 -5.00
N GLU A 684 6.69 -18.70 -4.54
CA GLU A 684 8.04 -18.22 -4.82
C GLU A 684 8.45 -18.49 -6.28
N GLU A 685 7.92 -19.55 -6.91
CA GLU A 685 8.24 -19.93 -8.29
C GLU A 685 7.24 -19.37 -9.33
N ASN A 686 6.01 -19.07 -8.94
CA ASN A 686 4.97 -18.60 -9.88
C ASN A 686 4.95 -17.06 -9.98
N TYR A 687 5.79 -16.55 -10.88
CA TYR A 687 5.91 -15.13 -11.25
C TYR A 687 4.69 -14.57 -12.03
N ASP A 688 3.57 -15.29 -12.10
CA ASP A 688 2.34 -14.80 -12.72
C ASP A 688 1.56 -13.90 -11.75
N LEU A 689 1.79 -12.58 -11.82
CA LEU A 689 0.94 -11.61 -11.13
C LEU A 689 -0.49 -11.74 -11.64
N SER A 690 -1.45 -11.83 -10.72
CA SER A 690 -2.86 -11.67 -11.08
C SER A 690 -3.09 -10.26 -11.67
N PRO A 691 -4.05 -10.09 -12.58
CA PRO A 691 -4.46 -8.77 -13.08
C PRO A 691 -4.77 -7.77 -11.95
N GLU A 692 -5.28 -8.26 -10.82
CA GLU A 692 -5.46 -7.50 -9.58
C GLU A 692 -4.17 -6.86 -9.04
N ARG A 693 -3.04 -7.58 -9.11
CA ARG A 693 -1.72 -7.09 -8.68
C ARG A 693 -1.06 -6.21 -9.74
N THR A 694 -1.42 -6.39 -11.01
CA THR A 694 -0.84 -5.70 -12.16
C THR A 694 -1.49 -4.33 -12.36
N GLN A 695 -2.80 -4.25 -12.14
CA GLN A 695 -3.63 -3.05 -12.32
C GLN A 695 -4.08 -2.44 -10.98
N LEU A 696 -3.19 -2.35 -9.97
CA LEU A 696 -3.51 -1.87 -8.62
C LEU A 696 -4.21 -0.49 -8.60
N SER A 697 -3.96 0.38 -9.59
CA SER A 697 -4.62 1.71 -9.71
C SER A 697 -6.06 1.66 -10.22
N TYR A 698 -6.52 0.48 -10.66
CA TYR A 698 -7.74 0.30 -11.45
C TYR A 698 -8.70 -0.70 -10.80
N TYR A 699 -8.46 -1.08 -9.54
CA TYR A 699 -8.92 -2.33 -8.94
C TYR A 699 -10.34 -2.34 -8.37
N ASP A 700 -10.95 -1.18 -8.10
CA ASP A 700 -12.22 -1.05 -7.33
C ASP A 700 -13.48 -1.66 -7.99
N PHE A 701 -13.35 -2.39 -9.10
CA PHE A 701 -14.48 -2.83 -9.90
C PHE A 701 -15.15 -4.14 -9.43
N TRP A 702 -14.34 -5.17 -9.17
CA TRP A 702 -14.79 -6.40 -8.55
C TRP A 702 -14.19 -6.42 -7.15
N PRO A 703 -14.99 -6.38 -6.07
CA PRO A 703 -14.43 -6.56 -4.75
C PRO A 703 -13.91 -8.00 -4.68
N SER A 704 -12.61 -8.24 -4.95
CA SER A 704 -12.04 -9.41 -4.30
C SER A 704 -12.03 -9.09 -2.83
N VAL A 705 -12.62 -10.01 -2.07
CA VAL A 705 -12.04 -10.29 -0.78
C VAL A 705 -10.64 -10.73 -1.11
N THR A 706 -9.69 -9.78 -0.97
CA THR A 706 -8.26 -9.97 -1.20
C THR A 706 -7.86 -11.38 -0.80
N LYS A 707 -6.94 -12.00 -1.56
CA LYS A 707 -6.14 -13.17 -1.13
C LYS A 707 -5.32 -12.79 0.11
N GLY A 708 -6.02 -12.45 1.17
CA GLY A 708 -5.58 -12.26 2.51
C GLY A 708 -5.49 -13.62 3.14
N VAL A 709 -4.36 -13.91 3.76
CA VAL A 709 -4.30 -14.99 4.73
C VAL A 709 -5.05 -14.50 5.96
N ASP A 710 -6.10 -15.24 6.34
CA ASP A 710 -6.81 -15.00 7.59
C ASP A 710 -5.85 -15.29 8.76
N ALA A 711 -6.09 -14.64 9.89
CA ALA A 711 -5.30 -14.91 11.08
C ALA A 711 -5.49 -16.37 11.51
N ILE A 712 -4.39 -17.06 11.81
CA ILE A 712 -4.40 -18.40 12.43
C ILE A 712 -5.11 -18.33 13.77
N LYS A 713 -4.86 -17.24 14.51
CA LYS A 713 -5.42 -17.00 15.83
C LYS A 713 -5.71 -15.53 16.00
N GLU A 714 -6.84 -15.25 16.61
CA GLU A 714 -7.24 -13.94 17.10
C GLU A 714 -7.41 -14.02 18.62
N ILE A 715 -6.89 -13.03 19.31
CA ILE A 715 -6.98 -12.88 20.76
C ILE A 715 -7.52 -11.49 21.01
N GLU A 716 -8.67 -11.41 21.66
CA GLU A 716 -9.32 -10.15 22.04
C GLU A 716 -8.91 -9.72 23.43
N PHE A 717 -8.81 -8.40 23.62
CA PHE A 717 -8.42 -7.77 24.87
C PHE A 717 -9.44 -6.69 25.23
N PRO A 718 -9.57 -6.35 26.52
CA PRO A 718 -10.40 -5.22 26.93
C PRO A 718 -9.87 -3.88 26.38
N ARG A 719 -8.56 -3.81 26.08
CA ARG A 719 -7.82 -2.58 25.74
C ARG A 719 -6.90 -2.76 24.52
N PRO A 720 -6.54 -1.67 23.82
CA PRO A 720 -5.60 -1.72 22.70
C PRO A 720 -4.22 -2.26 23.10
N ALA A 721 -3.76 -3.30 22.42
CA ALA A 721 -2.40 -3.81 22.56
C ALA A 721 -1.40 -2.85 21.91
N ILE A 722 -0.33 -2.51 22.62
CA ILE A 722 0.72 -1.59 22.16
C ILE A 722 2.03 -2.30 21.82
N TRP A 723 2.31 -3.43 22.46
CA TRP A 723 3.53 -4.20 22.27
C TRP A 723 3.27 -5.69 22.54
N VAL A 724 3.99 -6.57 21.85
CA VAL A 724 3.95 -8.01 22.09
C VAL A 724 5.36 -8.58 22.01
N ALA A 725 5.71 -9.39 23.00
CA ALA A 725 6.88 -10.25 23.02
C ALA A 725 6.46 -11.72 23.02
N HIS A 726 7.28 -12.60 22.45
CA HIS A 726 6.94 -14.00 22.30
C HIS A 726 8.16 -14.91 22.44
N TYR A 727 8.00 -16.04 23.14
CA TYR A 727 9.05 -17.05 23.31
C TYR A 727 8.59 -18.42 22.77
N TYR A 728 9.33 -18.97 21.78
CA TYR A 728 9.16 -20.29 21.12
C TYR A 728 7.71 -20.81 21.03
N ASN A 729 6.78 -19.97 20.57
CA ASN A 729 5.34 -20.26 20.39
C ASN A 729 4.52 -20.64 21.64
N LYS A 730 5.12 -20.73 22.84
CA LYS A 730 4.41 -21.16 24.07
C LYS A 730 3.95 -20.00 24.92
N ILE A 731 4.81 -19.01 25.16
CA ILE A 731 4.51 -17.93 26.10
C ILE A 731 4.56 -16.59 25.36
N SER A 732 3.53 -15.77 25.56
CA SER A 732 3.41 -14.41 25.02
C SER A 732 3.25 -13.42 26.17
N ALA A 733 3.96 -12.29 26.09
CA ALA A 733 3.81 -11.17 27.02
C ALA A 733 3.31 -9.97 26.23
N ILE A 734 2.21 -9.37 26.68
CA ILE A 734 1.46 -8.37 25.92
C ILE A 734 1.26 -7.12 26.77
N CYS A 735 1.75 -5.98 26.28
CA CYS A 735 1.52 -4.68 26.91
C CYS A 735 0.26 -4.05 26.33
N CYS A 736 -0.67 -3.63 27.20
CA CYS A 736 -1.90 -2.93 26.87
C CYS A 736 -1.89 -1.55 27.52
N ASN A 737 -2.27 -0.51 26.77
CA ASN A 737 -2.26 0.88 27.26
C ASN A 737 -3.64 1.39 27.63
N ASP A 738 -3.71 2.21 28.69
CA ASP A 738 -4.85 3.03 29.07
C ASP A 738 -4.55 4.49 28.72
N SER A 739 -5.56 5.24 28.28
CA SER A 739 -5.37 6.61 27.84
C SER A 739 -5.00 7.59 28.95
N GLU A 740 -5.07 7.25 30.25
CA GLU A 740 -4.72 8.25 31.28
C GLU A 740 -3.94 7.83 32.55
N LYS A 741 -3.88 6.58 33.09
CA LYS A 741 -3.12 6.35 34.37
C LYS A 741 -2.40 5.00 34.62
N SER A 742 -2.74 3.87 33.99
CA SER A 742 -2.00 2.60 34.23
C SER A 742 -1.94 1.70 32.99
N THR A 743 -0.84 0.98 32.86
CA THR A 743 -0.55 0.07 31.73
C THR A 743 -0.45 -1.35 32.27
N GLU A 744 -1.07 -2.29 31.57
CA GLU A 744 -1.13 -3.68 32.00
C GLU A 744 -0.22 -4.55 31.13
N LEU A 745 0.52 -5.46 31.77
CA LEU A 745 1.25 -6.53 31.14
C LEU A 745 0.48 -7.84 31.34
N HIS A 746 -0.02 -8.43 30.26
CA HIS A 746 -0.76 -9.69 30.30
C HIS A 746 0.12 -10.84 29.81
N LEU A 747 0.13 -11.94 30.56
CA LEU A 747 0.88 -13.14 30.21
C LEU A 747 -0.05 -14.25 29.70
N TYR A 748 0.38 -14.87 28.62
CA TYR A 748 -0.34 -15.94 27.94
C TYR A 748 0.54 -17.17 27.79
N ASN A 749 -0.05 -18.35 28.01
CA ASN A 749 0.56 -19.63 27.71
C ASN A 749 -0.36 -20.38 26.73
N ASN A 750 0.14 -20.75 25.56
CA ASN A 750 -0.62 -21.33 24.46
C ASN A 750 -1.91 -20.54 24.15
N TYR A 751 -1.80 -19.21 24.12
CA TYR A 751 -2.92 -18.28 23.90
C TYR A 751 -4.02 -18.30 24.97
N ARG A 752 -3.76 -18.89 26.14
CA ARG A 752 -4.61 -18.75 27.33
C ARG A 752 -3.97 -17.78 28.30
N HIS A 753 -4.73 -16.76 28.69
CA HIS A 753 -4.34 -15.82 29.73
C HIS A 753 -4.09 -16.58 31.03
N PHE A 754 -3.04 -16.22 31.76
CA PHE A 754 -2.79 -16.79 33.08
C PHE A 754 -2.39 -15.77 34.15
N GLU A 755 -1.87 -14.58 33.81
CA GLU A 755 -1.46 -13.58 34.80
C GLU A 755 -1.50 -12.14 34.22
N THR A 756 -1.68 -11.13 35.07
CA THR A 756 -1.61 -9.71 34.70
C THR A 756 -0.83 -8.91 35.74
N PHE A 757 0.08 -8.04 35.29
CA PHE A 757 0.82 -7.09 36.12
C PHE A 757 0.49 -5.65 35.73
N GLU A 758 0.43 -4.74 36.70
CA GLU A 758 0.21 -3.32 36.45
C GLU A 758 1.48 -2.51 36.71
N PHE A 759 1.89 -1.73 35.70
CA PHE A 759 3.03 -0.83 35.81
C PHE A 759 2.66 0.57 35.27
N PRO A 760 3.19 1.67 35.85
CA PRO A 760 2.95 3.01 35.34
C PRO A 760 3.75 3.24 34.04
N GLY A 761 3.05 3.58 32.95
CA GLY A 761 3.66 4.00 31.69
C GLY A 761 4.54 2.95 31.01
N LEU A 762 4.17 1.67 31.09
CA LEU A 762 4.82 0.55 30.41
C LEU A 762 4.70 0.72 28.89
N ARG A 763 5.82 0.54 28.18
CA ARG A 763 5.89 0.75 26.73
C ARG A 763 6.35 -0.49 25.97
N VAL A 764 7.24 -1.27 26.58
CA VAL A 764 7.95 -2.36 25.91
C VAL A 764 8.15 -3.55 26.85
N CYS A 765 8.22 -4.75 26.30
CA CYS A 765 8.61 -5.95 27.03
C CYS A 765 9.37 -6.93 26.13
N GLU A 766 10.20 -7.79 26.72
CA GLU A 766 10.97 -8.83 26.02
C GLU A 766 11.25 -10.01 26.96
N PHE A 767 11.43 -11.20 26.39
CA PHE A 767 11.79 -12.41 27.14
C PHE A 767 13.31 -12.57 27.19
N SER A 768 13.84 -12.99 28.34
CA SER A 768 15.24 -13.43 28.46
C SER A 768 15.55 -14.57 27.50
N GLY A 769 16.83 -14.73 27.14
CA GLY A 769 17.25 -15.74 26.15
C GLY A 769 16.98 -17.18 26.55
N ASP A 770 16.94 -17.46 27.85
CA ASP A 770 16.52 -18.74 28.43
C ASP A 770 15.00 -18.88 28.58
N GLY A 771 14.25 -17.78 28.42
CA GLY A 771 12.80 -17.72 28.58
C GLY A 771 12.32 -17.86 30.03
N GLN A 772 13.20 -17.65 31.02
CA GLN A 772 12.86 -17.70 32.44
C GLN A 772 12.35 -16.36 32.98
N PHE A 773 12.69 -15.25 32.33
CA PHE A 773 12.38 -13.91 32.79
C PHE A 773 11.67 -13.09 31.70
N ILE A 774 10.83 -12.17 32.14
CA ILE A 774 10.26 -11.12 31.31
C ILE A 774 10.83 -9.79 31.79
N ILE A 775 11.40 -9.04 30.87
CA ILE A 775 11.92 -7.70 31.11
C ILE A 775 10.91 -6.71 30.54
N ALA A 776 10.38 -5.81 31.38
CA ALA A 776 9.33 -4.87 31.05
C ALA A 776 9.80 -3.44 31.35
N GLY A 777 9.77 -2.54 30.37
CA GLY A 777 10.28 -1.18 30.48
C GLY A 777 9.20 -0.12 30.33
N GLY A 778 9.29 0.95 31.11
CA GLY A 778 8.36 2.07 31.06
C GLY A 778 8.86 3.32 31.78
N ASP A 779 7.93 4.22 32.09
CA ASP A 779 8.22 5.50 32.76
C ASP A 779 8.80 5.31 34.17
N SER A 780 8.43 4.23 34.86
CA SER A 780 8.92 3.91 36.22
C SER A 780 10.27 3.20 36.29
N GLY A 781 10.87 2.83 35.15
CA GLY A 781 12.06 1.98 35.13
C GLY A 781 11.93 0.70 34.31
N VAL A 782 12.89 -0.20 34.47
CA VAL A 782 12.85 -1.57 33.96
C VAL A 782 12.56 -2.53 35.11
N HIS A 783 11.56 -3.38 34.89
CA HIS A 783 11.10 -4.44 35.78
C HIS A 783 11.47 -5.79 35.21
N ILE A 784 11.97 -6.70 36.05
CA ILE A 784 12.27 -8.08 35.70
C ILE A 784 11.30 -8.98 36.46
N ILE A 785 10.56 -9.80 35.73
CA ILE A 785 9.54 -10.71 36.24
C ILE A 785 10.05 -12.13 36.04
N SER A 786 10.14 -12.89 37.11
CA SER A 786 10.47 -14.32 37.08
C SER A 786 9.23 -15.13 36.71
N LEU A 787 9.33 -16.01 35.72
CA LEU A 787 8.21 -16.86 35.29
C LEU A 787 8.01 -18.09 36.18
N ASP A 788 9.01 -18.47 36.98
CA ASP A 788 8.92 -19.62 37.88
C ASP A 788 8.06 -19.34 39.10
N ASP A 789 8.14 -18.12 39.65
CA ASP A 789 7.46 -17.72 40.89
C ASP A 789 6.65 -16.42 40.77
N LEU A 790 6.59 -15.82 39.57
CA LEU A 790 5.90 -14.55 39.28
C LEU A 790 6.40 -13.37 40.15
N SER A 791 7.61 -13.48 40.71
CA SER A 791 8.21 -12.40 41.49
C SER A 791 8.70 -11.26 40.59
N VAL A 792 8.45 -10.02 41.01
CA VAL A 792 8.86 -8.80 40.31
C VAL A 792 10.04 -8.15 41.03
N LYS A 793 11.11 -7.85 40.29
CA LYS A 793 12.26 -7.08 40.75
C LYS A 793 12.42 -5.82 39.91
N THR A 794 12.80 -4.72 40.53
CA THR A 794 13.01 -3.42 39.86
C THR A 794 14.50 -3.06 39.87
N PRO A 795 15.33 -3.62 38.97
CA PRO A 795 16.77 -3.40 39.01
C PRO A 795 17.20 -2.02 38.49
N ILE A 796 16.42 -1.35 37.62
CA ILE A 796 16.86 -0.13 36.93
C ILE A 796 15.79 0.96 37.07
N ASN A 797 16.09 1.98 37.88
CA ASN A 797 15.21 3.14 38.10
C ASN A 797 15.42 4.23 37.04
N HIS A 798 15.36 3.87 35.75
CA HIS A 798 15.50 4.82 34.64
C HIS A 798 14.39 4.66 33.59
N PRO A 799 13.72 5.76 33.20
CA PRO A 799 12.62 5.72 32.24
C PRO A 799 13.11 5.18 30.90
N THR A 800 12.46 4.12 30.43
CA THR A 800 12.88 3.37 29.24
C THR A 800 11.76 3.39 28.20
N ILE A 801 12.09 3.83 26.99
CA ILE A 801 11.15 3.83 25.85
C ILE A 801 11.33 2.61 24.95
N GLY A 802 12.52 1.97 25.00
CA GLY A 802 12.86 0.78 24.23
C GLY A 802 13.82 -0.13 24.97
N LEU A 803 13.71 -1.44 24.79
CA LEU A 803 14.64 -2.41 25.36
C LEU A 803 14.85 -3.59 24.42
N SER A 804 15.99 -4.26 24.53
CA SER A 804 16.22 -5.57 23.90
C SER A 804 17.35 -6.36 24.55
N ILE A 805 17.32 -7.68 24.38
CA ILE A 805 18.27 -8.62 24.97
C ILE A 805 19.22 -9.14 23.89
N LEU A 806 20.52 -8.94 24.09
CA LEU A 806 21.54 -9.36 23.15
C LEU A 806 21.97 -10.80 23.44
N HIS A 807 21.64 -11.71 22.51
CA HIS A 807 21.95 -13.14 22.65
C HIS A 807 23.37 -13.54 22.23
N ASN A 808 24.10 -12.68 21.49
CA ASN A 808 25.41 -13.01 20.94
C ASN A 808 26.35 -11.79 21.04
N GLY A 809 27.40 -11.89 21.84
CA GLY A 809 28.45 -10.89 21.98
C GLY A 809 29.30 -11.17 23.24
N THR A 810 30.54 -10.68 23.29
CA THR A 810 31.46 -10.84 24.44
C THR A 810 30.94 -10.22 25.73
N MET A 811 29.86 -9.43 25.65
CA MET A 811 29.21 -8.68 26.72
C MET A 811 27.70 -8.97 26.79
N GLY A 812 27.25 -10.23 26.58
CA GLY A 812 25.82 -10.61 26.65
C GLY A 812 25.03 -9.78 27.68
N GLY A 813 23.86 -9.25 27.34
CA GLY A 813 23.35 -8.13 28.12
C GLY A 813 22.02 -7.53 27.68
N LEU A 814 21.49 -6.64 28.52
CA LEU A 814 20.30 -5.85 28.27
C LEU A 814 20.72 -4.51 27.66
N VAL A 815 20.04 -4.07 26.60
CA VAL A 815 20.15 -2.72 26.04
C VAL A 815 18.88 -1.96 26.38
N THR A 816 19.01 -0.76 26.94
CA THR A 816 17.88 0.13 27.20
C THR A 816 18.05 1.45 26.48
N VAL A 817 17.00 1.89 25.80
CA VAL A 817 16.93 3.16 25.09
C VAL A 817 15.99 4.08 25.85
N SER A 818 16.50 5.25 26.23
CA SER A 818 15.75 6.34 26.83
C SER A 818 15.57 7.47 25.80
N ARG A 819 15.00 8.61 26.21
CA ARG A 819 14.85 9.75 25.27
C ARG A 819 16.17 10.40 24.90
N ASP A 820 17.23 10.26 25.69
CA ASP A 820 18.47 11.03 25.55
C ASP A 820 19.76 10.19 25.60
N ARG A 821 19.67 8.89 25.93
CA ARG A 821 20.82 7.98 25.95
C ARG A 821 20.47 6.52 25.65
N VAL A 822 21.50 5.74 25.32
CA VAL A 822 21.46 4.28 25.22
C VAL A 822 22.39 3.70 26.26
N ASP A 823 21.85 2.81 27.09
CA ASP A 823 22.58 2.16 28.18
C ASP A 823 22.74 0.67 27.87
N PHE A 824 23.96 0.16 28.05
CA PHE A 824 24.32 -1.25 27.90
C PHE A 824 24.58 -1.84 29.29
N TRP A 825 23.94 -2.98 29.58
CA TRP A 825 24.00 -3.65 30.87
C TRP A 825 24.53 -5.09 30.68
N GLY A 826 25.69 -5.43 31.24
CA GLY A 826 26.34 -6.73 31.03
C GLY A 826 25.81 -7.92 31.86
N ASP A 827 26.16 -9.14 31.44
CA ASP A 827 25.76 -10.42 32.03
C ASP A 827 26.50 -10.71 33.34
N GLN A 828 25.75 -10.97 34.42
CA GLN A 828 26.01 -12.02 35.41
C GLN A 828 24.90 -12.00 36.47
N THR A 829 23.80 -12.73 36.25
CA THR A 829 22.65 -12.88 37.19
C THR A 829 21.89 -11.58 37.53
N ILE A 830 20.59 -11.69 37.81
CA ILE A 830 19.69 -10.54 38.12
C ILE A 830 20.25 -9.61 39.21
N ALA A 831 21.10 -10.13 40.11
CA ALA A 831 21.71 -9.37 41.19
C ALA A 831 22.90 -8.48 40.77
N ALA A 832 23.39 -8.56 39.52
CA ALA A 832 24.61 -7.86 39.11
C ALA A 832 24.51 -7.02 37.82
N PHE A 833 23.29 -6.70 37.34
CA PHE A 833 23.13 -5.78 36.20
C PHE A 833 23.86 -4.44 36.39
N GLU A 834 24.16 -4.02 37.62
CA GLU A 834 24.96 -2.82 37.92
C GLU A 834 26.47 -2.93 37.63
N LYS A 835 27.07 -4.14 37.55
CA LYS A 835 28.55 -4.31 37.58
C LYS A 835 29.28 -3.91 36.29
N HIS A 836 28.60 -3.91 35.14
CA HIS A 836 29.17 -3.56 33.84
C HIS A 836 28.24 -2.61 33.09
N HIS A 837 27.90 -1.49 33.74
CA HIS A 837 27.20 -0.37 33.12
C HIS A 837 28.23 0.53 32.41
N PHE A 838 28.09 0.70 31.09
CA PHE A 838 28.81 1.73 30.36
C PHE A 838 27.81 2.62 29.63
N GLU A 839 27.77 3.90 30.03
CA GLU A 839 26.89 4.93 29.47
C GLU A 839 27.56 5.57 28.25
N LYS A 840 26.88 5.56 27.11
CA LYS A 840 27.29 6.36 25.96
C LYS A 840 26.27 7.47 25.72
N LYS A 841 26.53 8.64 26.31
CA LYS A 841 25.88 9.88 25.87
C LYS A 841 26.39 10.18 24.49
N ILE A 842 25.54 10.02 23.49
CA ILE A 842 25.83 10.50 22.15
C ILE A 842 25.77 12.03 22.23
N GLU A 843 26.93 12.68 22.30
CA GLU A 843 27.10 14.13 22.48
C GLU A 843 26.58 14.98 21.30
N GLU A 844 25.85 14.40 20.36
CA GLU A 844 25.25 15.13 19.25
C GLU A 844 24.09 16.01 19.74
N GLN A 845 24.43 17.21 20.19
CA GLN A 845 23.58 18.39 20.32
C GLN A 845 22.34 18.28 21.21
N GLY A 846 22.33 17.43 22.25
CA GLY A 846 21.17 17.32 23.16
C GLY A 846 19.88 16.87 22.46
N ALA A 847 20.01 16.09 21.37
CA ALA A 847 18.89 15.57 20.61
C ALA A 847 18.14 14.49 21.39
N LYS A 848 16.80 14.53 21.38
CA LYS A 848 15.95 13.48 21.93
C LYS A 848 15.57 12.46 20.84
N TYR A 849 15.46 11.18 21.20
CA TYR A 849 15.05 10.11 20.29
C TYR A 849 13.53 9.96 20.23
N SER A 850 13.00 9.82 19.01
CA SER A 850 11.57 9.65 18.73
C SER A 850 11.19 8.24 18.30
N LEU A 851 12.09 7.50 17.64
CA LEU A 851 11.89 6.11 17.20
C LEU A 851 13.16 5.30 17.41
N PHE A 852 13.02 3.99 17.57
CA PHE A 852 14.13 3.06 17.68
C PHE A 852 13.74 1.69 17.10
N HIS A 853 14.74 0.90 16.72
CA HIS A 853 14.63 -0.53 16.51
C HIS A 853 15.94 -1.19 16.92
N ILE A 854 15.86 -2.25 17.72
CA ILE A 854 17.02 -3.01 18.16
C ILE A 854 16.97 -4.38 17.48
N GLY A 855 18.05 -4.73 16.78
CA GLY A 855 18.26 -6.03 16.14
C GLY A 855 19.73 -6.41 16.25
N HIS A 856 20.33 -6.91 15.16
CA HIS A 856 21.79 -7.09 15.08
C HIS A 856 22.58 -5.77 15.15
N HIS A 857 21.92 -4.65 14.88
CA HIS A 857 22.43 -3.31 15.11
C HIS A 857 21.31 -2.52 15.79
N ILE A 858 21.64 -1.37 16.36
CA ILE A 858 20.66 -0.47 16.99
C ILE A 858 20.45 0.70 16.04
N ALA A 859 19.21 0.91 15.59
CA ALA A 859 18.85 2.08 14.80
C ALA A 859 18.02 3.04 15.66
N LEU A 860 18.44 4.30 15.73
CA LEU A 860 17.79 5.37 16.50
C LEU A 860 17.41 6.51 15.57
N VAL A 861 16.25 7.12 15.79
CA VAL A 861 15.81 8.31 15.06
C VAL A 861 15.65 9.47 16.03
N THR A 862 16.28 10.60 15.73
CA THR A 862 16.18 11.84 16.54
C THR A 862 14.88 12.60 16.24
N GLU A 863 14.46 13.51 17.13
CA GLU A 863 13.35 14.45 16.86
C GLU A 863 13.61 15.36 15.64
N LYS A 864 14.88 15.52 15.23
CA LYS A 864 15.29 16.21 13.99
C LYS A 864 15.27 15.31 12.76
N ASN A 865 14.75 14.08 12.89
CA ASN A 865 14.61 13.06 11.84
C ASN A 865 15.94 12.42 11.38
N ASP A 866 17.06 12.64 12.09
CA ASP A 866 18.33 12.00 11.78
C ASP A 866 18.34 10.53 12.25
N ILE A 867 18.98 9.64 11.48
CA ILE A 867 19.11 8.21 11.81
C ILE A 867 20.54 7.92 12.26
N LEU A 868 20.68 7.35 13.45
CA LEU A 868 21.95 6.86 13.98
C LEU A 868 21.92 5.33 14.04
N ILE A 869 22.94 4.68 13.49
CA ILE A 869 23.11 3.22 13.53
C ILE A 869 24.32 2.92 14.40
N LEU A 870 24.09 2.13 15.46
CA LEU A 870 25.12 1.66 16.37
C LEU A 870 25.32 0.15 16.21
N ASP A 871 26.55 -0.28 16.41
CA ASP A 871 26.89 -1.68 16.59
C ASP A 871 26.32 -2.18 17.93
N SER A 872 25.64 -3.32 17.92
CA SER A 872 25.02 -3.86 19.14
C SER A 872 26.02 -4.33 20.17
N ASP A 873 27.20 -4.80 19.74
CA ASP A 873 28.15 -5.49 20.60
C ASP A 873 29.15 -4.50 21.22
N THR A 874 29.51 -3.46 20.47
CA THR A 874 30.49 -2.44 20.87
C THR A 874 29.87 -1.11 21.25
N GLY A 875 28.60 -0.85 20.88
CA GLY A 875 27.97 0.46 21.03
C GLY A 875 28.62 1.55 20.16
N CYS A 876 29.52 1.19 19.25
CA CYS A 876 30.17 2.12 18.32
C CYS A 876 29.19 2.62 17.26
N THR A 877 29.32 3.89 16.87
CA THR A 877 28.54 4.43 15.75
C THR A 877 29.05 3.82 14.45
N LEU A 878 28.19 3.08 13.77
CA LEU A 878 28.48 2.51 12.45
C LEU A 878 28.15 3.49 11.33
N GLN A 879 27.03 4.20 11.45
CA GLN A 879 26.56 5.11 10.42
C GLN A 879 25.68 6.21 11.01
N PHE A 880 25.84 7.42 10.51
CA PHE A 880 24.94 8.55 10.77
C PHE A 880 24.33 9.02 9.45
N ILE A 881 23.01 9.18 9.42
CA ILE A 881 22.25 9.62 8.25
C ILE A 881 21.48 10.86 8.67
N SER A 882 21.92 12.05 8.22
CA SER A 882 21.16 13.26 8.51
C SER A 882 19.81 13.25 7.79
N GLY A 883 18.74 13.49 8.54
CA GLY A 883 17.37 13.56 8.06
C GLY A 883 16.79 14.96 8.06
N SER A 884 17.64 15.98 8.23
CA SER A 884 17.28 17.41 8.26
C SER A 884 16.44 17.91 7.08
N ASN A 885 16.22 17.10 6.04
CA ASN A 885 15.42 17.42 4.86
C ASN A 885 14.61 16.23 4.28
N ILE A 886 14.33 15.20 5.08
CA ILE A 886 13.51 14.06 4.67
C ILE A 886 12.11 14.18 5.31
N GLU A 887 11.08 13.67 4.62
CA GLU A 887 9.75 13.44 5.19
C GLU A 887 9.85 12.72 6.55
N LYS A 888 8.92 13.00 7.46
CA LYS A 888 8.98 12.48 8.83
C LYS A 888 9.02 10.95 8.80
N ILE A 889 10.02 10.35 9.45
CA ILE A 889 10.12 8.90 9.58
C ILE A 889 8.99 8.42 10.49
N THR A 890 8.20 7.45 10.00
CA THR A 890 7.06 6.87 10.72
C THR A 890 7.38 5.54 11.36
N ALA A 891 8.29 4.76 10.77
CA ALA A 891 8.76 3.48 11.31
C ALA A 891 10.18 3.15 10.80
N ILE A 892 10.93 2.38 11.58
CA ILE A 892 12.30 1.96 11.26
C ILE A 892 12.51 0.50 11.66
N ALA A 893 13.29 -0.26 10.91
CA ALA A 893 13.71 -1.61 11.30
C ALA A 893 15.13 -1.91 10.82
N VAL A 894 15.88 -2.72 11.57
CA VAL A 894 17.26 -3.08 11.24
C VAL A 894 17.54 -4.57 11.46
N LYS A 895 18.19 -5.23 10.48
CA LYS A 895 18.55 -6.65 10.55
C LYS A 895 19.70 -6.98 9.61
N LYS A 896 20.73 -7.70 10.09
CA LYS A 896 21.86 -8.26 9.30
C LYS A 896 22.41 -7.29 8.22
N GLY A 897 22.86 -6.11 8.64
CA GLY A 897 23.43 -5.13 7.71
C GLY A 897 22.42 -4.50 6.74
N MET A 898 21.11 -4.53 7.03
CA MET A 898 20.06 -3.86 6.26
C MET A 898 19.20 -2.97 7.18
N LEU A 899 18.83 -1.81 6.66
CA LEU A 899 17.96 -0.80 7.25
C LEU A 899 16.67 -0.71 6.43
N LEU A 900 15.53 -0.67 7.11
CA LEU A 900 14.24 -0.30 6.56
C LEU A 900 13.82 1.04 7.17
N THR A 901 13.38 1.97 6.34
CA THR A 901 12.91 3.29 6.77
C THR A 901 11.59 3.60 6.10
N ALA A 902 10.55 3.84 6.88
CA ALA A 902 9.24 4.25 6.41
C ALA A 902 9.00 5.74 6.66
N PHE A 903 8.38 6.43 5.70
CA PHE A 903 8.21 7.88 5.69
C PHE A 903 6.73 8.29 5.67
N SER A 904 6.45 9.55 6.07
CA SER A 904 5.10 10.12 6.11
C SER A 904 4.43 10.30 4.75
N ASP A 905 5.21 10.29 3.66
CA ASP A 905 4.76 10.30 2.27
C ASP A 905 4.41 8.89 1.73
N ASN A 906 4.29 7.91 2.63
CA ASN A 906 3.97 6.51 2.35
C ASN A 906 5.09 5.73 1.62
N ARG A 907 6.32 6.23 1.60
CA ARG A 907 7.46 5.46 1.07
C ARG A 907 8.07 4.57 2.13
N VAL A 908 8.56 3.40 1.70
CA VAL A 908 9.43 2.53 2.48
C VAL A 908 10.72 2.31 1.70
N GLU A 909 11.84 2.74 2.27
CA GLU A 909 13.17 2.52 1.73
C GLU A 909 13.81 1.32 2.41
N ILE A 910 14.39 0.46 1.59
CA ILE A 910 15.35 -0.55 2.01
C ILE A 910 16.73 0.10 1.83
N LYS A 911 17.72 -0.19 2.68
CA LYS A 911 19.10 0.27 2.53
C LYS A 911 20.10 -0.70 3.13
N PRO A 912 21.20 -1.08 2.44
CA PRO A 912 22.30 -1.76 3.10
C PRO A 912 22.93 -0.79 4.09
N ILE A 913 23.23 -1.32 5.27
CA ILE A 913 24.11 -0.70 6.24
C ILE A 913 25.51 -1.02 5.73
N GLU A 914 25.97 -0.18 4.81
CA GLU A 914 27.35 -0.18 4.39
C GLU A 914 28.20 0.09 5.63
N ILE A 915 28.93 -0.92 6.11
CA ILE A 915 30.07 -0.76 7.01
C ILE A 915 31.21 -0.17 6.18
N VAL A 916 30.97 1.01 5.63
CA VAL A 916 31.99 1.83 4.98
C VAL A 916 32.11 3.00 5.92
N ASP A 917 33.24 3.08 6.63
CA ASP A 917 33.64 4.32 7.30
C ASP A 917 33.52 5.43 6.26
N VAL A 918 32.47 6.25 6.33
CA VAL A 918 32.27 7.38 5.40
C VAL A 918 33.51 8.24 5.55
N PRO A 919 34.43 8.24 4.58
CA PRO A 919 35.73 8.81 4.83
C PRO A 919 35.59 10.32 4.86
N ILE A 920 36.18 10.95 5.87
CA ILE A 920 36.32 12.40 5.89
C ILE A 920 37.14 12.75 4.66
N SER A 921 36.51 13.37 3.66
CA SER A 921 37.12 13.64 2.37
C SER A 921 36.99 15.13 2.03
N LYS A 922 38.05 15.64 1.41
CA LYS A 922 38.12 17.00 0.86
C LYS A 922 38.69 16.94 -0.53
N ILE A 923 38.08 17.70 -1.43
CA ILE A 923 38.59 17.94 -2.78
C ILE A 923 39.09 19.37 -2.89
N PHE A 924 40.18 19.55 -3.61
CA PHE A 924 40.59 20.86 -4.10
C PHE A 924 41.24 20.70 -5.47
N TRP A 925 41.19 21.76 -6.28
CA TRP A 925 41.83 21.81 -7.58
C TRP A 925 42.99 22.82 -7.52
N PRO A 926 44.26 22.37 -7.63
CA PRO A 926 45.40 23.29 -7.64
C PRO A 926 45.40 24.14 -8.92
N SER A 927 45.63 25.45 -8.81
CA SER A 927 45.72 26.33 -9.99
C SER A 927 46.89 25.98 -10.93
N SER A 928 47.92 25.30 -10.41
CA SER A 928 49.09 24.84 -11.16
C SER A 928 48.92 23.47 -11.83
N GLN A 929 47.83 22.74 -11.58
CA GLN A 929 47.63 21.37 -12.08
C GLN A 929 46.30 21.18 -12.81
N ASN A 930 46.31 20.34 -13.85
CA ASN A 930 45.11 20.01 -14.63
C ASN A 930 44.25 18.88 -14.02
N PHE A 931 44.58 18.41 -12.81
CA PHE A 931 43.85 17.32 -12.14
C PHE A 931 43.53 17.69 -10.69
N PRO A 932 42.34 17.30 -10.17
CA PRO A 932 41.97 17.54 -8.79
C PRO A 932 42.70 16.58 -7.83
N ILE A 933 42.87 17.03 -6.59
CA ILE A 933 43.47 16.25 -5.52
C ILE A 933 42.40 15.97 -4.45
N VAL A 934 42.32 14.71 -4.02
CA VAL A 934 41.44 14.26 -2.95
C VAL A 934 42.26 13.85 -1.74
N THR A 935 41.96 14.44 -0.59
CA THR A 935 42.48 13.96 0.70
C THR A 935 41.35 13.28 1.46
N LYS A 936 41.53 12.02 1.86
CA LYS A 936 40.49 11.23 2.53
C LYS A 936 41.01 10.46 3.74
N VAL A 937 40.16 10.23 4.75
CA VAL A 937 40.48 9.40 5.92
C VAL A 937 39.70 8.09 5.87
N GLU A 938 40.38 6.96 5.70
CA GLU A 938 39.78 5.63 5.76
C GLU A 938 39.92 5.03 7.18
N LYS A 939 38.91 4.28 7.64
CA LYS A 939 38.95 3.59 8.94
C LYS A 939 39.22 4.50 10.13
N ALA A 940 38.72 5.72 10.08
CA ALA A 940 38.93 6.81 11.04
C ALA A 940 40.40 7.26 11.27
N VAL A 941 41.42 6.50 10.87
CA VAL A 941 42.83 6.81 11.19
C VAL A 941 43.74 6.94 9.97
N LYS A 942 43.37 6.38 8.81
CA LYS A 942 44.28 6.28 7.66
C LYS A 942 44.05 7.41 6.67
N ILE A 943 44.90 8.43 6.72
CA ILE A 943 44.88 9.59 5.82
C ILE A 943 45.55 9.22 4.49
N LYS A 944 44.83 9.37 3.38
CA LYS A 944 45.31 9.17 2.02
C LYS A 944 45.21 10.44 1.20
N VAL A 945 46.18 10.63 0.31
CA VAL A 945 46.12 11.61 -0.78
C VAL A 945 46.01 10.85 -2.09
N VAL A 946 44.95 11.12 -2.83
CA VAL A 946 44.64 10.52 -4.12
C VAL A 946 44.70 11.62 -5.18
N CYS A 947 45.48 11.37 -6.22
CA CYS A 947 45.58 12.23 -7.41
C CYS A 947 45.53 11.31 -8.63
N ASP A 948 44.70 11.65 -9.61
CA ASP A 948 44.46 10.84 -10.82
C ASP A 948 44.09 9.37 -10.49
N ASN A 949 43.16 9.18 -9.55
CA ASN A 949 42.73 7.88 -9.03
C ASN A 949 43.84 6.97 -8.48
N ARG A 950 45.05 7.50 -8.24
CA ARG A 950 46.18 6.78 -7.64
C ARG A 950 46.50 7.36 -6.28
N THR A 951 46.71 6.48 -5.30
CA THR A 951 47.19 6.90 -3.98
C THR A 951 48.64 7.36 -4.11
N LYS A 952 48.89 8.65 -3.88
CA LYS A 952 50.24 9.25 -3.91
C LYS A 952 50.90 9.24 -2.54
N TYR A 953 50.10 9.36 -1.49
CA TYR A 953 50.57 9.41 -0.10
C TYR A 953 49.59 8.70 0.82
N CYS A 954 50.11 8.07 1.88
CA CYS A 954 49.32 7.38 2.89
C CYS A 954 50.01 7.48 4.25
N TYR A 955 49.26 7.88 5.28
CA TYR A 955 49.70 7.98 6.66
C TYR A 955 48.64 7.41 7.60
N THR A 956 49.05 6.80 8.70
CA THR A 956 48.14 6.28 9.74
C THR A 956 48.31 7.14 11.00
N ALA A 957 47.27 7.92 11.33
CA ALA A 957 47.21 8.68 12.56
C ALA A 957 47.15 7.75 13.79
N LYS A 958 47.68 8.22 14.91
CA LYS A 958 47.64 7.48 16.18
C LYS A 958 46.24 7.40 16.78
N ASP A 959 45.47 8.47 16.61
CA ASP A 959 44.12 8.63 17.14
C ASP A 959 43.11 8.84 16.01
N PRO A 960 41.81 8.54 16.24
CA PRO A 960 40.76 8.79 15.26
C PRO A 960 40.72 10.26 14.84
N VAL A 961 40.69 10.50 13.53
CA VAL A 961 40.63 11.81 12.91
C VAL A 961 39.17 12.27 12.85
N ASN A 962 38.92 13.49 13.34
CA ASN A 962 37.60 14.12 13.36
C ASN A 962 37.41 15.16 12.25
N ASN A 963 38.48 15.84 11.83
CA ASN A 963 38.42 16.88 10.79
C ASN A 963 39.70 16.88 9.95
N LEU A 964 39.58 17.33 8.69
CA LEU A 964 40.64 17.31 7.70
C LEU A 964 40.58 18.56 6.81
N ALA A 965 41.74 19.18 6.59
CA ALA A 965 41.95 20.24 5.62
C ALA A 965 43.26 19.99 4.85
N SER A 966 43.32 20.39 3.59
CA SER A 966 44.49 20.21 2.74
C SER A 966 44.66 21.37 1.76
N THR A 967 45.91 21.67 1.42
CA THR A 967 46.28 22.67 0.40
C THR A 967 47.54 22.23 -0.35
N CYS A 968 47.75 22.81 -1.54
CA CYS A 968 48.97 22.64 -2.34
C CYS A 968 49.59 24.02 -2.61
N PRO A 969 50.42 24.54 -1.69
CA PRO A 969 50.99 25.88 -1.80
C PRO A 969 52.11 26.01 -2.85
N VAL A 970 52.75 24.90 -3.23
CA VAL A 970 53.84 24.84 -4.23
C VAL A 970 53.65 23.57 -5.07
N GLU A 971 54.06 23.58 -6.34
CA GLU A 971 54.04 22.38 -7.19
C GLU A 971 54.66 21.18 -6.44
N ASP A 972 53.88 20.09 -6.38
CA ASP A 972 54.22 18.80 -5.75
C ASP A 972 54.43 18.78 -4.23
N GLU A 973 54.12 19.86 -3.49
CA GLU A 973 54.16 19.88 -2.02
C GLU A 973 52.76 20.02 -1.42
N ILE A 974 52.15 18.91 -0.99
CA ILE A 974 50.81 18.90 -0.39
C ILE A 974 50.96 18.98 1.13
N HIS A 975 50.31 19.97 1.72
CA HIS A 975 50.21 20.12 3.18
C HIS A 975 48.83 19.67 3.63
N ILE A 976 48.79 18.86 4.68
CA ILE A 976 47.54 18.34 5.25
C ILE A 976 47.50 18.71 6.72
N VAL A 977 46.40 19.31 7.17
CA VAL A 977 46.13 19.51 8.59
C VAL A 977 44.95 18.64 8.97
N TYR A 978 45.09 17.89 10.06
CA TYR A 978 44.01 17.09 10.59
C TYR A 978 43.86 17.32 12.10
N SER A 979 42.66 17.09 12.62
CA SER A 979 42.42 17.11 14.06
C SER A 979 41.90 15.77 14.55
N THR A 980 42.30 15.35 15.75
CA THR A 980 41.82 14.11 16.37
C THR A 980 40.50 14.32 17.11
N SER A 981 39.82 13.23 17.46
CA SER A 981 38.62 13.25 18.32
C SER A 981 38.88 13.82 19.71
N TRP A 982 40.13 13.92 20.13
CA TRP A 982 40.55 14.50 21.41
C TRP A 982 40.93 15.98 21.31
N GLY A 983 40.74 16.61 20.14
CA GLY A 983 41.03 18.04 19.93
C GLY A 983 42.49 18.36 19.57
N GLU A 984 43.36 17.36 19.38
CA GLU A 984 44.73 17.61 18.93
C GLU A 984 44.76 18.02 17.45
N VAL A 985 45.61 18.98 17.08
CA VAL A 985 45.79 19.44 15.69
C VAL A 985 47.19 19.08 15.21
N CYS A 986 47.28 18.42 14.06
CA CYS A 986 48.53 17.95 13.48
C CYS A 986 48.69 18.41 12.03
N LEU A 987 49.93 18.74 11.64
CA LEU A 987 50.33 19.11 10.29
C LEU A 987 51.18 17.99 9.68
N ILE A 988 50.88 17.61 8.44
CA ILE A 988 51.65 16.67 7.64
C ILE A 988 52.23 17.42 6.45
N ASN A 989 53.55 17.31 6.27
CA ASN A 989 54.21 17.68 5.02
C ASN A 989 54.44 16.41 4.19
N THR A 990 53.72 16.27 3.07
CA THR A 990 53.79 15.04 2.25
C THR A 990 55.14 14.82 1.56
N LYS A 991 55.89 15.90 1.27
CA LYS A 991 57.20 15.84 0.62
C LYS A 991 58.30 15.41 1.59
N LEU A 992 58.26 15.92 2.82
CA LEU A 992 59.18 15.55 3.89
C LEU A 992 58.78 14.26 4.61
N GLN A 993 57.54 13.81 4.42
CA GLN A 993 56.90 12.72 5.19
C GLN A 993 56.92 12.96 6.71
N GLU A 994 57.03 14.21 7.14
CA GLU A 994 57.06 14.61 8.55
C GLU A 994 55.67 14.95 9.06
N VAL A 995 55.40 14.58 10.31
CA VAL A 995 54.17 14.92 11.03
C VAL A 995 54.54 15.71 12.28
N CYS A 996 54.02 16.94 12.36
CA CYS A 996 54.26 17.85 13.48
C CYS A 996 52.95 18.09 14.23
N LYS A 997 52.96 17.88 15.55
CA LYS A 997 51.85 18.28 16.43
C LYS A 997 51.93 19.79 16.66
N LEU A 998 50.81 20.49 16.53
CA LEU A 998 50.71 21.93 16.77
C LEU A 998 50.23 22.17 18.20
N ASP A 999 51.16 22.13 19.16
CA ASP A 999 50.88 22.24 20.61
C ASP A 999 50.30 23.60 21.04
N ASP A 1000 50.34 24.61 20.16
CA ASP A 1000 49.68 25.91 20.35
C ASP A 1000 48.15 25.78 20.44
N PHE A 1001 47.56 24.76 19.81
CA PHE A 1001 46.13 24.46 19.92
C PHE A 1001 45.87 23.58 21.15
N LYS A 1002 45.14 24.14 22.14
CA LYS A 1002 44.78 23.45 23.39
C LYS A 1002 43.29 23.24 23.51
N PHE A 1003 42.70 22.51 22.56
CA PHE A 1003 41.28 22.17 22.62
C PHE A 1003 41.04 20.98 23.54
N THR A 1004 39.96 21.04 24.33
CA THR A 1004 39.50 19.93 25.19
C THR A 1004 38.40 19.11 24.54
N CYS A 1005 37.93 19.52 23.35
CA CYS A 1005 36.87 18.90 22.58
C CYS A 1005 37.22 18.91 21.07
N PRO A 1006 36.55 18.09 20.25
CA PRO A 1006 36.84 17.98 18.82
C PRO A 1006 36.68 19.32 18.09
N THR A 1007 37.56 19.60 17.12
CA THR A 1007 37.45 20.82 16.30
C THR A 1007 36.24 20.75 15.38
N THR A 1008 35.49 21.86 15.32
CA THR A 1008 34.36 22.04 14.39
C THR A 1008 34.80 22.69 13.08
N ILE A 1009 35.77 23.59 13.16
CA ILE A 1009 36.37 24.26 12.01
C ILE A 1009 37.84 23.87 11.97
N LEU A 1010 38.29 23.47 10.79
CA LEU A 1010 39.70 23.29 10.47
C LEU A 1010 39.93 23.75 9.04
N LYS A 1011 40.78 24.76 8.85
CA LYS A 1011 41.14 25.33 7.55
C LYS A 1011 42.64 25.57 7.50
N LEU A 1012 43.20 25.40 6.31
CA LEU A 1012 44.58 25.74 6.01
C LEU A 1012 44.54 26.79 4.91
N PHE A 1013 45.17 27.93 5.14
CA PHE A 1013 45.23 29.06 4.21
C PHE A 1013 46.67 29.35 3.81
N GLN A 1014 46.84 29.79 2.57
CA GLN A 1014 48.08 30.38 2.06
C GLN A 1014 47.81 31.86 1.79
N HIS A 1015 48.63 32.75 2.34
CA HIS A 1015 48.52 34.19 2.12
C HIS A 1015 49.91 34.82 2.05
N GLU A 1016 50.27 35.34 0.88
CA GLU A 1016 51.66 35.75 0.58
C GLU A 1016 52.63 34.60 0.94
N ASP A 1017 53.66 34.89 1.72
CA ASP A 1017 54.62 33.90 2.22
C ASP A 1017 54.15 33.17 3.48
N LYS A 1018 52.98 33.50 4.05
CA LYS A 1018 52.45 32.91 5.29
C LYS A 1018 51.57 31.68 5.00
N ARG A 1019 51.70 30.68 5.86
CA ARG A 1019 50.88 29.46 5.95
C ARG A 1019 50.14 29.54 7.27
N LEU A 1020 48.82 29.58 7.20
CA LEU A 1020 47.96 29.84 8.35
C LEU A 1020 47.03 28.66 8.59
N VAL A 1021 47.06 28.12 9.81
CA VAL A 1021 46.13 27.07 10.25
C VAL A 1021 45.05 27.72 11.08
N ALA A 1022 43.80 27.68 10.63
CA ALA A 1022 42.66 28.18 11.39
C ALA A 1022 41.85 27.03 11.98
N ALA A 1023 41.59 27.07 13.29
CA ALA A 1023 40.83 26.07 14.00
C ALA A 1023 39.90 26.70 15.06
N SER A 1024 38.76 26.04 15.31
CA SER A 1024 37.79 26.46 16.33
C SER A 1024 36.90 25.28 16.78
N THR A 1025 36.37 25.34 18.00
CA THR A 1025 35.42 24.37 18.58
C THR A 1025 34.03 25.01 18.72
N THR A 1026 33.02 24.26 19.20
CA THR A 1026 31.69 24.83 19.47
C THR A 1026 31.70 25.89 20.58
N GLN A 1027 32.67 25.81 21.50
CA GLN A 1027 32.74 26.64 22.70
C GLN A 1027 33.85 27.70 22.65
N ASP A 1028 34.82 27.55 21.76
CA ASP A 1028 36.00 28.40 21.67
C ASP A 1028 35.94 29.41 20.50
N HIS A 1029 36.86 30.37 20.56
CA HIS A 1029 37.03 31.41 19.54
C HIS A 1029 37.72 30.87 18.28
N LEU A 1030 37.78 31.70 17.23
CA LEU A 1030 38.57 31.35 16.05
C LEU A 1030 40.05 31.62 16.34
N MET A 1031 40.86 30.56 16.32
CA MET A 1031 42.30 30.63 16.51
C MET A 1031 42.98 30.40 15.15
N VAL A 1032 43.90 31.29 14.77
CA VAL A 1032 44.67 31.18 13.53
C VAL A 1032 46.16 31.21 13.84
N LEU A 1033 46.87 30.16 13.47
CA LEU A 1033 48.29 29.96 13.76
C LEU A 1033 49.13 30.13 12.50
N ASP A 1034 50.12 31.03 12.53
CA ASP A 1034 51.12 31.15 11.47
C ASP A 1034 52.26 30.15 11.68
N ILE A 1035 52.29 29.15 10.81
CA ILE A 1035 53.24 28.03 10.88
C ILE A 1035 54.51 28.26 10.05
N THR A 1036 54.71 29.45 9.46
CA THR A 1036 55.89 29.74 8.62
C THR A 1036 57.12 30.15 9.39
N LYS A 1037 56.94 30.63 10.62
CA LYS A 1037 58.03 31.05 11.50
C LYS A 1037 57.94 30.29 12.82
N THR A 1038 59.10 29.98 13.41
CA THR A 1038 59.24 29.44 14.77
C THR A 1038 59.94 30.49 15.65
N PRO A 1039 59.35 30.90 16.80
CA PRO A 1039 58.10 30.42 17.37
C PRO A 1039 56.88 30.83 16.54
N HIS A 1040 55.86 29.96 16.52
CA HIS A 1040 54.62 30.22 15.80
C HIS A 1040 53.90 31.44 16.38
N LYS A 1041 53.24 32.22 15.52
CA LYS A 1041 52.46 33.38 15.94
C LYS A 1041 50.97 33.04 15.87
N MET A 1042 50.28 33.17 17.01
CA MET A 1042 48.86 32.87 17.13
C MET A 1042 48.02 34.17 17.13
N TYR A 1043 46.99 34.19 16.29
CA TYR A 1043 45.98 35.22 16.17
C TYR A 1043 44.66 34.66 16.72
N ILE A 1044 43.96 35.42 17.56
CA ILE A 1044 42.68 35.00 18.15
C ILE A 1044 41.62 36.04 17.76
N PHE A 1045 40.56 35.58 17.11
CA PHE A 1045 39.47 36.42 16.62
C PHE A 1045 38.16 36.08 17.34
N GLY A 1046 37.35 37.10 17.65
CA GLY A 1046 36.01 36.89 18.22
C GLY A 1046 36.00 36.27 19.62
N LYS A 1047 36.74 36.86 20.58
CA LYS A 1047 36.81 36.40 21.99
C LYS A 1047 35.48 36.33 22.75
N ASP A 1048 34.41 36.89 22.21
CA ASP A 1048 33.06 36.79 22.81
C ASP A 1048 32.07 36.09 21.89
N VAL A 1049 32.55 35.58 20.75
CA VAL A 1049 31.73 34.99 19.69
C VAL A 1049 31.79 33.47 19.80
N LYS A 1050 30.63 32.83 19.95
CA LYS A 1050 30.48 31.37 20.04
C LYS A 1050 29.72 30.82 18.84
N GLY A 1051 29.90 29.54 18.53
CA GLY A 1051 29.16 28.87 17.47
C GLY A 1051 29.56 29.35 16.06
N ILE A 1052 30.87 29.46 15.82
CA ILE A 1052 31.39 29.80 14.50
C ILE A 1052 31.08 28.63 13.55
N THR A 1053 30.53 28.94 12.38
CA THR A 1053 30.03 27.95 11.41
C THR A 1053 30.92 27.83 10.18
N SER A 1054 31.63 28.90 9.80
CA SER A 1054 32.58 28.89 8.67
C SER A 1054 33.65 29.97 8.83
N CYS A 1055 34.78 29.78 8.14
CA CYS A 1055 35.91 30.72 8.16
C CYS A 1055 36.63 30.73 6.80
N TYR A 1056 37.02 31.93 6.36
CA TYR A 1056 37.70 32.23 5.11
C TYR A 1056 38.77 33.31 5.33
N LEU A 1057 39.75 33.34 4.43
CA LEU A 1057 40.80 34.36 4.38
C LEU A 1057 40.78 35.04 3.01
N THR A 1058 40.78 36.37 2.98
CA THR A 1058 40.83 37.14 1.74
C THR A 1058 42.26 37.29 1.23
N CYS A 1059 42.42 37.50 -0.07
CA CYS A 1059 43.73 37.79 -0.68
C CYS A 1059 44.36 39.11 -0.20
N THR A 1060 43.57 39.99 0.43
CA THR A 1060 43.98 41.27 1.01
C THR A 1060 44.35 41.18 2.49
N GLY A 1061 44.22 40.00 3.11
CA GLY A 1061 44.62 39.76 4.50
C GLY A 1061 43.52 39.92 5.53
N GLU A 1062 42.25 39.82 5.13
CA GLU A 1062 41.10 39.90 6.04
C GLU A 1062 40.59 38.49 6.36
N ILE A 1063 40.30 38.22 7.63
CA ILE A 1063 39.69 36.98 8.12
C ILE A 1063 38.19 37.21 8.21
N ILE A 1064 37.43 36.34 7.54
CA ILE A 1064 35.96 36.40 7.51
C ILE A 1064 35.41 35.13 8.12
N PHE A 1065 34.59 35.26 9.16
CA PHE A 1065 33.91 34.12 9.77
C PHE A 1065 32.44 34.40 10.02
N SER A 1066 31.63 33.35 9.91
CA SER A 1066 30.18 33.41 10.12
C SER A 1066 29.80 32.70 11.41
N THR A 1067 28.76 33.22 12.06
CA THR A 1067 28.02 32.55 13.14
C THR A 1067 26.64 32.16 12.65
N LYS A 1068 25.72 31.82 13.56
CA LYS A 1068 24.31 31.59 13.21
C LYS A 1068 23.63 32.87 12.73
N ASP A 1069 23.96 34.01 13.34
CA ASP A 1069 23.18 35.26 13.24
C ASP A 1069 24.03 36.47 12.78
N SER A 1070 25.34 36.29 12.53
CA SER A 1070 26.21 37.38 12.06
C SER A 1070 27.38 36.91 11.19
N VAL A 1071 27.88 37.80 10.34
CA VAL A 1071 29.14 37.66 9.60
C VAL A 1071 30.11 38.73 10.08
N GLN A 1072 31.33 38.35 10.43
CA GLN A 1072 32.33 39.28 10.93
C GLN A 1072 33.56 39.28 10.03
N VAL A 1073 34.06 40.48 9.75
CA VAL A 1073 35.28 40.71 8.96
C VAL A 1073 36.32 41.37 9.84
N TRP A 1074 37.50 40.77 9.91
CA TRP A 1074 38.60 41.15 10.79
C TRP A 1074 39.89 41.29 10.01
N ASP A 1075 40.75 42.20 10.41
CA ASP A 1075 42.08 42.33 9.81
C ASP A 1075 43.07 41.33 10.46
N LEU A 1076 43.77 40.53 9.64
CA LEU A 1076 44.72 39.51 10.12
C LEU A 1076 45.91 40.13 10.86
N GLY A 1077 46.38 41.30 10.43
CA GLY A 1077 47.58 41.94 10.98
C GLY A 1077 47.37 42.50 12.39
N THR A 1078 46.24 43.19 12.58
CA THR A 1078 45.87 43.93 13.80
C THR A 1078 44.96 43.15 14.73
N CYS A 1079 44.31 42.07 14.26
CA CYS A 1079 43.24 41.37 14.98
C CYS A 1079 42.08 42.28 15.38
N ASN A 1080 41.83 43.36 14.66
CA ASN A 1080 40.68 44.24 14.90
C ASN A 1080 39.52 43.87 13.98
N SER A 1081 38.30 44.00 14.50
CA SER A 1081 37.10 43.93 13.67
C SER A 1081 37.07 45.14 12.75
N LEU A 1082 36.96 44.89 11.44
CA LEU A 1082 36.76 45.93 10.44
C LEU A 1082 35.29 46.34 10.41
N TYR A 1083 34.39 45.35 10.33
CA TYR A 1083 32.94 45.54 10.45
C TYR A 1083 32.24 44.21 10.79
N VAL A 1084 31.00 44.33 11.29
CA VAL A 1084 30.11 43.21 11.64
C VAL A 1084 28.78 43.41 10.93
N LEU A 1085 28.30 42.34 10.29
CA LEU A 1085 27.01 42.29 9.64
C LEU A 1085 26.07 41.44 10.50
N GLU A 1086 25.20 42.12 11.25
CA GLU A 1086 24.14 41.48 12.03
C GLU A 1086 23.01 41.00 11.09
N ASP A 1087 22.31 39.94 11.52
CA ASP A 1087 21.16 39.37 10.81
C ASP A 1087 21.45 38.89 9.38
N ALA A 1088 22.71 38.56 9.13
CA ALA A 1088 23.22 38.09 7.84
C ALA A 1088 23.88 36.72 7.98
N LYS A 1089 23.65 35.85 6.99
CA LYS A 1089 24.32 34.56 6.83
C LYS A 1089 25.17 34.58 5.56
N LEU A 1090 26.46 34.28 5.69
CA LEU A 1090 27.37 34.10 4.55
C LEU A 1090 27.04 32.80 3.82
N ILE A 1091 26.94 32.85 2.49
CA ILE A 1091 26.61 31.68 1.66
C ILE A 1091 27.74 31.33 0.70
N ALA A 1092 28.35 32.35 0.09
CA ALA A 1092 29.48 32.16 -0.81
C ALA A 1092 30.45 33.34 -0.73
N ILE A 1093 31.69 33.06 -1.09
CA ILE A 1093 32.80 34.02 -1.14
C ILE A 1093 33.70 33.68 -2.33
N HIS A 1094 34.18 34.69 -3.05
CA HIS A 1094 35.19 34.53 -4.09
C HIS A 1094 36.44 35.34 -3.76
N GLU A 1095 37.58 34.64 -3.62
CA GLU A 1095 38.91 35.18 -3.24
C GLU A 1095 38.93 36.17 -2.07
N GLY A 1096 37.84 36.23 -1.32
CA GLY A 1096 37.60 37.27 -0.34
C GLY A 1096 37.46 38.68 -0.89
N LYS A 1097 37.09 38.88 -2.16
CA LYS A 1097 36.75 40.20 -2.74
C LYS A 1097 35.25 40.47 -2.76
N SER A 1098 34.48 39.41 -2.97
CA SER A 1098 33.02 39.46 -3.11
C SER A 1098 32.36 38.52 -2.11
N LEU A 1099 31.39 39.04 -1.36
CA LEU A 1099 30.61 38.35 -0.34
C LEU A 1099 29.16 38.20 -0.79
N ILE A 1100 28.58 37.02 -0.56
CA ILE A 1100 27.16 36.79 -0.76
C ILE A 1100 26.52 36.49 0.58
N LEU A 1101 25.59 37.37 0.94
CA LEU A 1101 24.91 37.37 2.22
C LEU A 1101 23.43 37.13 2.00
N ILE A 1102 22.79 36.40 2.91
CA ILE A 1102 21.35 36.38 3.06
C ILE A 1102 20.96 37.10 4.34
N SER A 1103 20.06 38.08 4.21
CA SER A 1103 19.39 38.72 5.35
C SER A 1103 18.28 37.82 5.92
N GLN A 1104 17.82 38.07 7.15
CA GLN A 1104 16.63 37.42 7.73
C GLN A 1104 15.38 37.44 6.80
N ASP A 1105 15.19 38.50 6.01
CA ASP A 1105 14.11 38.63 5.01
C ASP A 1105 14.29 37.74 3.76
N MET A 1106 15.26 36.82 3.74
CA MET A 1106 15.60 35.97 2.59
C MET A 1106 15.95 36.76 1.32
N LYS A 1107 16.55 37.94 1.47
CA LYS A 1107 17.11 38.72 0.37
C LYS A 1107 18.60 38.45 0.28
N ILE A 1108 19.08 38.18 -0.92
CA ILE A 1108 20.49 38.00 -1.20
C ILE A 1108 21.08 39.37 -1.55
N SER A 1109 22.21 39.71 -0.95
CA SER A 1109 23.05 40.84 -1.35
C SER A 1109 24.46 40.36 -1.72
N LEU A 1110 24.94 40.84 -2.86
CA LEU A 1110 26.34 40.74 -3.28
C LEU A 1110 27.04 42.01 -2.79
N ARG A 1111 28.09 41.87 -1.99
CA ARG A 1111 28.84 42.98 -1.41
C ARG A 1111 30.34 42.86 -1.66
N LYS A 1112 31.06 43.98 -1.69
CA LYS A 1112 32.53 43.96 -1.64
C LYS A 1112 33.00 43.77 -0.21
N SER A 1113 33.92 42.83 0.02
CA SER A 1113 34.49 42.55 1.34
C SER A 1113 35.27 43.74 1.94
N SER A 1114 35.99 44.50 1.13
CA SER A 1114 36.88 45.56 1.62
C SER A 1114 36.15 46.84 2.00
N THR A 1115 34.92 47.05 1.53
CA THR A 1115 34.19 48.32 1.64
C THR A 1115 32.76 48.20 2.16
N ASP A 1116 32.25 46.96 2.34
CA ASP A 1116 30.84 46.65 2.62
C ASP A 1116 29.85 47.32 1.63
N GLU A 1117 30.30 47.64 0.43
CA GLU A 1117 29.47 48.24 -0.62
C GLU A 1117 28.56 47.18 -1.25
N GLU A 1118 27.23 47.41 -1.23
CA GLU A 1118 26.24 46.55 -1.88
C GLU A 1118 26.23 46.78 -3.39
N ILE A 1119 26.67 45.76 -4.14
CA ILE A 1119 26.81 45.78 -5.61
C ILE A 1119 25.51 45.35 -6.29
N TRP A 1120 24.84 44.35 -5.72
CA TRP A 1120 23.65 43.75 -6.32
C TRP A 1120 22.76 43.12 -5.26
N LYS A 1121 21.45 43.14 -5.50
CA LYS A 1121 20.43 42.58 -4.59
C LYS A 1121 19.38 41.83 -5.36
N TYR A 1122 18.99 40.67 -4.84
CA TYR A 1122 17.95 39.85 -5.43
C TYR A 1122 17.12 39.14 -4.37
N SER A 1123 15.80 39.08 -4.58
CA SER A 1123 14.89 38.45 -3.62
C SER A 1123 14.66 37.00 -4.03
N ILE A 1124 15.40 36.08 -3.41
CA ILE A 1124 15.16 34.64 -3.55
C ILE A 1124 15.54 33.90 -2.28
N ASN A 1125 14.71 32.92 -1.92
CA ASN A 1125 15.00 31.96 -0.89
C ASN A 1125 16.10 31.00 -1.37
N CYS A 1126 17.36 31.38 -1.17
CA CYS A 1126 18.52 30.59 -1.58
C CYS A 1126 18.85 29.51 -0.55
N ASP A 1127 19.11 28.32 -1.07
CA ASP A 1127 19.64 27.21 -0.29
C ASP A 1127 21.18 27.16 -0.39
N LEU A 1128 21.75 27.32 -1.60
CA LEU A 1128 23.20 27.38 -1.84
C LEU A 1128 23.58 28.47 -2.87
N ALA A 1129 24.82 28.95 -2.78
CA ALA A 1129 25.44 29.87 -3.73
C ALA A 1129 26.87 29.41 -4.06
N SER A 1130 27.36 29.70 -5.26
CA SER A 1130 28.73 29.37 -5.68
C SER A 1130 29.21 30.33 -6.77
N PHE A 1131 30.48 30.72 -6.71
CA PHE A 1131 31.12 31.53 -7.74
C PHE A 1131 31.88 30.64 -8.73
N SER A 1132 32.04 31.12 -9.96
CA SER A 1132 32.99 30.53 -10.91
C SER A 1132 34.43 30.72 -10.42
N PRO A 1133 35.37 29.87 -10.88
CA PRO A 1133 36.80 30.03 -10.57
C PRO A 1133 37.33 31.45 -10.77
N ASP A 1134 36.96 32.11 -11.87
CA ASP A 1134 37.36 33.49 -12.16
C ASP A 1134 36.60 34.58 -11.38
N GLY A 1135 35.52 34.20 -10.69
CA GLY A 1135 34.67 35.10 -9.88
C GLY A 1135 33.75 36.00 -10.67
N GLN A 1136 33.60 35.79 -11.98
CA GLN A 1136 32.73 36.61 -12.85
C GLN A 1136 31.31 36.08 -12.93
N ILE A 1137 31.09 34.79 -12.66
CA ILE A 1137 29.77 34.15 -12.68
C ILE A 1137 29.37 33.73 -11.25
N LEU A 1138 28.10 33.92 -10.95
CA LEU A 1138 27.47 33.53 -9.70
C LEU A 1138 26.29 32.59 -9.97
N ALA A 1139 26.30 31.40 -9.39
CA ALA A 1139 25.15 30.51 -9.34
C ALA A 1139 24.45 30.55 -7.97
N LEU A 1140 23.11 30.58 -7.99
CA LEU A 1140 22.24 30.59 -6.82
C LEU A 1140 21.14 29.55 -7.01
N VAL A 1141 20.95 28.65 -6.06
CA VAL A 1141 19.88 27.64 -6.13
C VAL A 1141 18.85 27.85 -5.04
N SER A 1142 17.58 27.70 -5.41
CA SER A 1142 16.42 27.66 -4.53
C SER A 1142 15.65 26.36 -4.73
N ARG A 1143 14.66 26.10 -3.88
CA ARG A 1143 13.75 24.94 -4.00
C ARG A 1143 13.10 24.71 -5.37
N ARG A 1144 13.01 25.75 -6.23
CA ARG A 1144 12.33 25.65 -7.54
C ARG A 1144 13.14 26.15 -8.73
N GLN A 1145 14.16 26.98 -8.50
CA GLN A 1145 14.88 27.68 -9.55
C GLN A 1145 16.37 27.70 -9.27
N LEU A 1146 17.16 27.55 -10.34
CA LEU A 1146 18.59 27.86 -10.38
C LEU A 1146 18.74 29.20 -11.11
N LEU A 1147 19.47 30.14 -10.53
CA LEU A 1147 19.90 31.36 -11.20
C LEU A 1147 21.39 31.30 -11.48
N VAL A 1148 21.78 31.72 -12.68
CA VAL A 1148 23.17 31.96 -13.05
C VAL A 1148 23.29 33.42 -13.48
N VAL A 1149 24.08 34.19 -12.75
CA VAL A 1149 24.22 35.64 -12.86
C VAL A 1149 25.63 35.95 -13.33
N ASP A 1150 25.74 36.72 -14.39
CA ASP A 1150 27.01 37.35 -14.78
C ASP A 1150 27.16 38.65 -13.98
N ILE A 1151 28.24 38.75 -13.21
CA ILE A 1151 28.46 39.83 -12.23
C ILE A 1151 28.78 41.15 -12.93
N LEU A 1152 29.35 41.12 -14.14
CA LEU A 1152 29.69 42.34 -14.88
C LEU A 1152 28.46 43.03 -15.43
N CYS A 1153 27.47 42.26 -15.90
CA CYS A 1153 26.23 42.81 -16.46
C CYS A 1153 25.01 42.70 -15.53
N LEU A 1154 25.15 42.01 -14.40
CA LEU A 1154 24.11 41.82 -13.36
C LEU A 1154 22.79 41.24 -13.90
N SER A 1155 22.84 40.53 -15.03
CA SER A 1155 21.67 39.91 -15.65
C SER A 1155 21.54 38.43 -15.23
N PRO A 1156 20.46 38.05 -14.52
CA PRO A 1156 20.22 36.66 -14.13
C PRO A 1156 19.62 35.83 -15.27
N HIS A 1157 20.21 34.67 -15.54
CA HIS A 1157 19.57 33.57 -16.28
C HIS A 1157 18.85 32.64 -15.30
N VAL A 1158 17.54 32.46 -15.46
CA VAL A 1158 16.71 31.62 -14.57
C VAL A 1158 16.40 30.29 -15.24
N TYR A 1159 16.72 29.19 -14.56
CA TYR A 1159 16.35 27.84 -14.95
C TYR A 1159 15.29 27.31 -13.99
N GLU A 1160 14.15 26.86 -14.51
CA GLU A 1160 13.16 26.14 -13.71
C GLU A 1160 13.59 24.69 -13.48
N LEU A 1161 13.54 24.25 -12.22
CA LEU A 1161 13.85 22.88 -11.86
C LEU A 1161 12.57 22.01 -11.98
N PRO A 1162 12.58 20.92 -12.79
CA PRO A 1162 11.52 19.92 -12.84
C PRO A 1162 11.00 19.46 -11.48
N ASN A 1163 9.75 19.00 -11.43
CA ASN A 1163 9.09 18.60 -10.18
C ASN A 1163 9.86 17.52 -9.41
N PHE A 1164 10.48 16.56 -10.11
CA PHE A 1164 11.30 15.52 -9.47
C PHE A 1164 12.64 16.06 -8.91
N MET A 1165 13.07 17.24 -9.36
CA MET A 1165 14.27 17.94 -8.86
C MET A 1165 13.99 18.86 -7.67
N ARG A 1166 12.72 19.12 -7.36
CA ARG A 1166 12.33 19.96 -6.22
C ARG A 1166 12.62 19.19 -4.94
N CYS A 1167 13.85 19.31 -4.46
CA CYS A 1167 14.28 18.75 -3.19
C CYS A 1167 14.11 19.77 -2.08
N HIS A 1168 13.94 19.29 -0.85
CA HIS A 1168 13.97 20.16 0.32
C HIS A 1168 15.38 20.68 0.64
N SER A 1169 16.45 20.04 0.11
CA SER A 1169 17.84 20.47 0.31
C SER A 1169 18.81 19.98 -0.76
N TYR A 1170 19.74 20.86 -1.12
CA TYR A 1170 20.87 20.61 -2.00
C TYR A 1170 22.15 20.37 -1.18
N ASN A 1171 23.08 19.58 -1.72
CA ASN A 1171 24.33 19.22 -1.04
C ASN A 1171 25.48 20.14 -1.44
N SER A 1172 25.65 20.35 -2.74
CA SER A 1172 26.69 21.21 -3.29
C SER A 1172 26.27 21.85 -4.60
N LEU A 1173 26.89 22.99 -4.90
CA LEU A 1173 26.68 23.78 -6.11
C LEU A 1173 28.04 24.25 -6.62
N ALA A 1174 28.30 24.10 -7.91
CA ALA A 1174 29.46 24.66 -8.58
C ALA A 1174 29.06 25.24 -9.94
N VAL A 1175 29.78 26.26 -10.40
CA VAL A 1175 29.54 26.89 -11.70
C VAL A 1175 30.88 27.12 -12.41
N THR A 1176 30.90 26.91 -13.71
CA THR A 1176 32.07 27.13 -14.58
C THR A 1176 32.14 28.58 -15.05
N ASP A 1177 33.30 28.98 -15.56
CA ASP A 1177 33.49 30.30 -16.19
C ASP A 1177 32.61 30.44 -17.46
N SER A 1178 32.25 29.32 -18.10
CA SER A 1178 31.31 29.25 -19.23
C SER A 1178 29.81 29.25 -18.85
N ARG A 1179 29.48 29.58 -17.59
CA ARG A 1179 28.10 29.64 -17.07
C ARG A 1179 27.37 28.29 -17.00
N ILE A 1180 28.10 27.18 -17.00
CA ILE A 1180 27.53 25.84 -16.77
C ILE A 1180 27.47 25.62 -15.27
N ALA A 1181 26.30 25.34 -14.72
CA ALA A 1181 26.10 25.11 -13.30
C ALA A 1181 25.79 23.63 -13.03
N CYS A 1182 26.49 23.03 -12.06
CA CYS A 1182 26.25 21.68 -11.59
C CYS A 1182 25.73 21.71 -10.14
N ILE A 1183 24.64 20.99 -9.90
CA ILE A 1183 23.97 20.89 -8.60
C ILE A 1183 23.94 19.44 -8.17
N SER A 1184 24.29 19.17 -6.92
CA SER A 1184 24.03 17.87 -6.29
C SER A 1184 22.91 17.97 -5.26
N THR A 1185 22.10 16.91 -5.18
CA THR A 1185 20.97 16.84 -4.24
C THR A 1185 21.24 15.83 -3.12
N ASN A 1186 20.41 15.87 -2.08
CA ASN A 1186 20.43 14.84 -1.04
C ASN A 1186 19.97 13.45 -1.53
N GLN A 1187 19.24 13.39 -2.63
CA GLN A 1187 18.97 12.16 -3.36
C GLN A 1187 20.18 11.85 -4.29
N PRO A 1188 20.41 10.60 -4.70
CA PRO A 1188 21.50 10.26 -5.61
C PRO A 1188 21.23 10.78 -7.03
N CYS A 1189 21.23 12.11 -7.20
CA CYS A 1189 20.97 12.81 -8.44
C CYS A 1189 21.83 14.09 -8.53
N ILE A 1190 22.47 14.26 -9.69
CA ILE A 1190 23.20 15.46 -10.09
C ILE A 1190 22.57 16.07 -11.33
N PHE A 1191 22.67 17.39 -11.44
CA PHE A 1191 22.08 18.14 -12.54
C PHE A 1191 23.06 19.16 -13.08
N ILE A 1192 23.22 19.20 -14.40
CA ILE A 1192 24.04 20.18 -15.09
C ILE A 1192 23.15 21.04 -15.99
N ALA A 1193 23.13 22.33 -15.72
CA ALA A 1193 22.45 23.35 -16.51
C ALA A 1193 23.46 24.08 -17.38
N SER A 1194 23.17 24.22 -18.68
CA SER A 1194 23.99 24.97 -19.64
C SER A 1194 23.18 26.14 -20.24
N PRO A 1195 23.81 27.28 -20.56
CA PRO A 1195 23.14 28.43 -21.18
C PRO A 1195 22.43 28.12 -22.50
N ASN A 1196 22.97 27.16 -23.24
CA ASN A 1196 22.57 26.89 -24.63
C ASN A 1196 21.87 25.53 -24.80
N GLY A 1197 21.62 24.78 -23.72
CA GLY A 1197 21.16 23.40 -23.80
C GLY A 1197 20.18 23.00 -22.69
N PRO A 1198 19.43 21.90 -22.90
CA PRO A 1198 18.54 21.36 -21.87
C PRO A 1198 19.34 20.86 -20.66
N LEU A 1199 18.69 20.83 -19.48
CA LEU A 1199 19.24 20.25 -18.25
C LEU A 1199 19.62 18.78 -18.46
N ALA A 1200 20.87 18.43 -18.16
CA ALA A 1200 21.34 17.05 -18.10
C ALA A 1200 21.30 16.54 -16.66
N SER A 1201 21.06 15.23 -16.46
CA SER A 1201 20.84 14.66 -15.12
C SER A 1201 21.41 13.26 -14.97
N ALA A 1202 22.27 13.00 -13.99
CA ALA A 1202 22.80 11.65 -13.72
C ALA A 1202 22.49 11.18 -12.29
N ALA A 1203 22.47 9.87 -12.06
CA ALA A 1203 22.16 9.30 -10.75
C ALA A 1203 23.44 9.03 -9.95
N VAL A 1204 23.94 10.04 -9.23
CA VAL A 1204 25.12 9.91 -8.35
C VAL A 1204 24.88 10.75 -7.09
N GLN A 1205 25.26 10.24 -5.92
CA GLN A 1205 25.21 11.03 -4.69
C GLN A 1205 26.56 11.67 -4.39
N LEU A 1206 26.65 12.98 -4.60
CA LEU A 1206 27.87 13.74 -4.32
C LEU A 1206 27.84 14.35 -2.91
N SER A 1207 29.00 14.34 -2.27
CA SER A 1207 29.28 15.03 -1.00
C SER A 1207 29.90 16.42 -1.23
N SER A 1208 30.74 16.54 -2.25
CA SER A 1208 31.43 17.79 -2.60
C SER A 1208 31.58 17.92 -4.11
N LEU A 1209 31.59 19.16 -4.60
CA LEU A 1209 31.65 19.51 -6.01
C LEU A 1209 32.46 20.78 -6.17
N ILE A 1210 33.39 20.78 -7.13
CA ILE A 1210 34.17 21.94 -7.53
C ILE A 1210 34.19 22.04 -9.06
N ALA A 1211 34.27 23.26 -9.58
CA ALA A 1211 34.42 23.53 -11.01
C ALA A 1211 35.85 24.01 -11.30
N PHE A 1212 36.36 23.67 -12.48
CA PHE A 1212 37.59 24.22 -13.03
C PHE A 1212 37.48 24.24 -14.55
N ASN A 1213 37.64 25.41 -15.17
CA ASN A 1213 37.29 25.64 -16.57
C ASN A 1213 35.87 25.09 -16.87
N ASP A 1214 35.73 24.26 -17.91
CA ASP A 1214 34.45 23.65 -18.34
C ASP A 1214 34.21 22.24 -17.79
N SER A 1215 34.92 21.87 -16.72
CA SER A 1215 34.81 20.54 -16.09
C SER A 1215 34.45 20.65 -14.61
N PHE A 1216 33.82 19.61 -14.09
CA PHE A 1216 33.59 19.48 -12.66
C PHE A 1216 34.37 18.29 -12.11
N ALA A 1217 34.91 18.46 -10.91
CA ALA A 1217 35.39 17.38 -10.10
C ALA A 1217 34.51 17.25 -8.87
N ALA A 1218 34.11 16.02 -8.56
CA ALA A 1218 33.22 15.73 -7.46
C ALA A 1218 33.73 14.55 -6.64
N ILE A 1219 33.36 14.53 -5.36
CA ILE A 1219 33.53 13.35 -4.52
C ILE A 1219 32.15 12.85 -4.12
N ASP A 1220 31.94 11.53 -4.20
CA ASP A 1220 30.77 10.87 -3.62
C ASP A 1220 30.85 10.76 -2.08
N LYS A 1221 29.97 9.98 -1.47
CA LYS A 1221 30.05 9.68 -0.03
C LYS A 1221 31.11 8.65 0.33
N SER A 1222 31.58 7.85 -0.63
CA SER A 1222 32.64 6.85 -0.42
C SER A 1222 34.05 7.45 -0.46
N GLY A 1223 34.18 8.75 -0.78
CA GLY A 1223 35.47 9.40 -0.96
C GLY A 1223 36.10 9.12 -2.34
N THR A 1224 35.31 8.66 -3.30
CA THR A 1224 35.72 8.40 -4.68
C THR A 1224 35.62 9.66 -5.51
N LEU A 1225 36.62 9.90 -6.35
CA LEU A 1225 36.69 11.05 -7.24
C LEU A 1225 35.96 10.77 -8.55
N HIS A 1226 35.07 11.68 -8.94
CA HIS A 1226 34.35 11.65 -10.22
C HIS A 1226 34.70 12.92 -11.01
N MET A 1227 35.21 12.73 -12.22
CA MET A 1227 35.28 13.79 -13.22
C MET A 1227 33.97 13.83 -13.98
N LEU A 1228 33.33 15.00 -14.08
CA LEU A 1228 32.08 15.20 -14.79
C LEU A 1228 32.32 16.18 -15.93
N GLN A 1229 31.93 15.78 -17.13
CA GLN A 1229 31.99 16.63 -18.31
C GLN A 1229 30.66 16.60 -19.03
N LEU A 1230 30.17 17.78 -19.42
CA LEU A 1230 29.02 17.88 -20.31
C LEU A 1230 29.49 17.62 -21.74
N VAL A 1231 28.90 16.62 -22.40
CA VAL A 1231 29.29 16.20 -23.76
C VAL A 1231 28.15 16.49 -24.72
N ASP A 1232 28.50 17.17 -25.81
CA ASP A 1232 27.70 17.24 -27.03
C ASP A 1232 28.22 16.20 -28.03
N PHE A 1233 27.39 15.21 -28.36
CA PHE A 1233 27.76 14.13 -29.28
C PHE A 1233 27.79 14.57 -30.77
N ASN A 1234 27.48 15.83 -31.08
CA ASN A 1234 27.66 16.39 -32.43
C ASN A 1234 29.11 16.82 -32.72
N ASP A 1235 29.90 17.17 -31.70
CA ASP A 1235 31.27 17.71 -31.84
C ASP A 1235 32.37 16.66 -31.69
N THR A 1236 32.01 15.38 -31.52
CA THR A 1236 32.97 14.28 -31.47
C THR A 1236 33.02 13.56 -32.83
N PRO A 1237 34.17 13.54 -33.53
CA PRO A 1237 34.31 12.92 -34.85
C PRO A 1237 34.02 11.41 -34.87
#